data_AF-A0A9D3VKS2-F1
#
_entry.id   AF-A0A9D3VKS2-F1
#
_cell.length_a   1.000
_cell.length_b   1.000
_cell.length_c   1.000
_cell.angle_alpha   90.00
_cell.angle_beta   90.00
_cell.angle_gamma   90.00
#
_symmetry.space_group_name_H-M   'P 1'
#
loop_
_entity.id
_entity.type
_entity.pdbx_description
1 polymer ?
#
loop_
_entity_poly.entity_id
_entity_poly.type
_entity_poly.pdbx_seq_one_letter_code
_entity_poly.pdbx_strand_id
1 'polypeptide(L)'
;MFCQLLTGLLQRDEVVGYLSYWIIDPGCKNAMSLILTRSNPELADSIQQICEDKSWEGIIVKLWPKIKYINCIITGSMSQCVSLLEFYGGGIPLVSPIYNSSESSFGINLKPLSKPFDVSYTFLPNTSYFVFLPLGKDGEGKAQETWTDDELVDLANVKLGRYYEVVVTTLAGLYRYRVGDVLKVTGFYNKFPQFQFVERRNVVLSIDVDKTTEEDLSKAIMKAKLILEPLGIMLTTYSSYADTSLTPGRYVLVWELKMKGSNDLPKLDAKIMEQCCCIVEESFDFTYKSHRKGGAISALELRVVKHGTFDELMDFHVSKGVSVAQNKPPSCLKSEEAVKILNSGMKEIKEIYENGMKILEELTSNAHEIQEQMLEEILIRNAGTEYLSRFFVNGQNHKQNFKTNVPIVTYEDIKPYIDRIANGETSSILFADPITQFIQSTGTSEGKPKLIPMTAESFEKRMVKPLLVDLVMKKCISGLDQGKSFYLFFVKPEMETPSGLMASLYTTSYFKTQIFKNGLAKFCTSPIDTILCLDNKQSMYCQLLTGLLLRDEVVRIGSSFASVLARSIKFLEDYWKELCSNIRTGYLSDWIADPACRNAMSSILTRPEPELADLIQQICEDKSWEGIIKELWPEVKCISSIVTGSMSQYIPLLEFYGGGIPLVSPNCGSSEACFGINLKPLSKPFDVSYTILPNMAYFEFLPVNNDGGGKSREFILRGASATESSESTNETTTIDKPVDLASVKIGRYYEVVVTTLAGLYRYRVGDVLKVTGFYNKSPEFQFVERQNVVLSIDLDKTTEVDLSKAITKAKLVLEPLGIMLTTYSSYADASLTPGRYVLFWELKMKGSNDLPKLDAKIMEECCGIMEESFDFTYKSLRKGGVISALELRVVKHGTFDELMDFYVSKGASISQYKPPCCLKSEEAVKLLNLGMVGTFFSPKTMF
;
A
#
# COMPACT_ATOMS: atom_id res chain seq x y z
N MET A 1 -10.86 6.73 33.47
CA MET A 1 -12.11 7.00 32.74
C MET A 1 -13.14 5.88 32.90
N PHE A 2 -12.91 4.64 32.43
CA PHE A 2 -13.87 3.53 32.58
C PHE A 2 -14.37 3.34 34.03
N CYS A 3 -13.46 3.25 35.00
CA CYS A 3 -13.82 3.13 36.42
C CYS A 3 -14.70 4.30 36.92
N GLN A 4 -14.47 5.53 36.43
CA GLN A 4 -15.27 6.70 36.82
C GLN A 4 -16.68 6.66 36.21
N LEU A 5 -16.81 6.21 34.96
CA LEU A 5 -18.10 6.00 34.30
C LEU A 5 -18.89 4.91 35.03
N LEU A 6 -18.24 3.79 35.35
CA LEU A 6 -18.83 2.71 36.12
C LEU A 6 -19.33 3.24 37.48
N THR A 7 -18.48 3.91 38.26
CA THR A 7 -18.89 4.53 39.54
C THR A 7 -20.07 5.52 39.38
N GLY A 8 -20.10 6.29 38.29
CA GLY A 8 -21.20 7.21 37.98
C GLY A 8 -22.52 6.48 37.75
N LEU A 9 -22.49 5.33 37.06
CA LEU A 9 -23.68 4.50 36.79
C LEU A 9 -24.20 3.80 38.05
N LEU A 10 -23.33 3.42 38.98
CA LEU A 10 -23.71 2.70 40.20
C LEU A 10 -24.42 3.57 41.26
N GLN A 11 -24.64 4.87 41.00
CA GLN A 11 -25.43 5.83 41.82
C GLN A 11 -25.57 5.49 43.32
N ARG A 12 -24.50 5.55 44.14
CA ARG A 12 -24.51 5.31 45.60
C ARG A 12 -25.11 3.97 46.09
N ASP A 13 -25.60 3.12 45.21
CA ASP A 13 -26.08 1.79 45.54
C ASP A 13 -24.94 0.80 45.27
N GLU A 14 -24.72 -0.10 46.22
CA GLU A 14 -23.69 -1.13 46.16
C GLU A 14 -24.04 -2.14 45.04
N VAL A 15 -23.21 -2.26 43.99
CA VAL A 15 -23.48 -3.11 42.80
C VAL A 15 -22.26 -3.98 42.43
N VAL A 16 -22.37 -5.30 42.28
CA VAL A 16 -21.29 -6.26 41.98
C VAL A 16 -21.09 -6.46 40.48
N GLY A 17 -19.81 -6.54 40.09
CA GLY A 17 -19.35 -7.02 38.80
C GLY A 17 -17.89 -7.47 38.91
N TYR A 18 -17.41 -8.28 37.96
CA TYR A 18 -16.00 -8.59 37.84
C TYR A 18 -15.29 -7.45 37.12
N LEU A 19 -14.21 -6.90 37.69
CA LEU A 19 -13.34 -6.02 36.92
C LEU A 19 -12.74 -6.80 35.76
N SER A 20 -12.85 -6.24 34.56
CA SER A 20 -12.23 -6.81 33.38
C SER A 20 -10.71 -6.90 33.57
N TYR A 21 -10.11 -8.00 33.09
CA TYR A 21 -8.70 -8.34 33.28
C TYR A 21 -7.71 -7.27 32.78
N TRP A 22 -8.15 -6.40 31.87
CA TRP A 22 -7.33 -5.32 31.30
C TRP A 22 -7.19 -4.10 32.23
N ILE A 23 -7.98 -4.00 33.32
CA ILE A 23 -7.80 -2.97 34.34
C ILE A 23 -6.67 -3.43 35.26
N ILE A 24 -5.44 -3.00 34.97
CA ILE A 24 -4.23 -3.47 35.66
C ILE A 24 -3.77 -2.58 36.82
N ASP A 25 -4.21 -1.31 36.85
CA ASP A 25 -3.80 -0.34 37.88
C ASP A 25 -4.30 -0.74 39.28
N PRO A 26 -3.39 -0.96 40.26
CA PRO A 26 -3.77 -1.39 41.61
C PRO A 26 -4.66 -0.40 42.34
N GLY A 27 -4.47 0.91 42.14
CA GLY A 27 -5.30 1.95 42.75
C GLY A 27 -6.75 1.89 42.27
N CYS A 28 -6.94 1.76 40.96
CA CYS A 28 -8.24 1.57 40.34
C CYS A 28 -8.90 0.25 40.77
N LYS A 29 -8.15 -0.86 40.82
CA LYS A 29 -8.68 -2.15 41.29
C LYS A 29 -9.20 -2.05 42.72
N ASN A 30 -8.40 -1.50 43.62
CA ASN A 30 -8.75 -1.37 45.03
C ASN A 30 -9.97 -0.46 45.21
N ALA A 31 -10.00 0.70 44.54
CA ALA A 31 -11.13 1.62 44.61
C ALA A 31 -12.43 1.00 44.08
N MET A 32 -12.38 0.26 42.97
CA MET A 32 -13.56 -0.39 42.40
C MET A 32 -14.01 -1.60 43.23
N SER A 33 -13.10 -2.37 43.83
CA SER A 33 -13.46 -3.49 44.71
C SER A 33 -14.22 -3.06 45.95
N LEU A 34 -14.05 -1.81 46.41
CA LEU A 34 -14.78 -1.25 47.55
C LEU A 34 -16.21 -0.83 47.19
N ILE A 35 -16.47 -0.55 45.91
CA ILE A 35 -17.80 -0.12 45.40
C ILE A 35 -18.62 -1.34 44.96
N LEU A 36 -17.95 -2.40 44.51
CA LEU A 36 -18.57 -3.59 43.94
C LEU A 36 -18.89 -4.67 45.00
N THR A 37 -19.81 -4.40 45.95
CA THR A 37 -20.05 -5.24 47.15
C THR A 37 -21.33 -6.12 47.17
N ARG A 38 -22.41 -5.79 46.42
CA ARG A 38 -23.63 -6.66 46.24
C ARG A 38 -24.22 -6.63 44.82
N SER A 39 -24.85 -7.67 44.29
CA SER A 39 -25.37 -7.69 42.88
C SER A 39 -26.64 -6.87 42.64
N ASN A 40 -26.71 -6.11 41.54
CA ASN A 40 -27.90 -5.38 41.09
C ASN A 40 -28.19 -5.65 39.59
N PRO A 41 -28.84 -6.78 39.26
CA PRO A 41 -29.15 -7.16 37.88
C PRO A 41 -30.17 -6.22 37.21
N GLU A 42 -31.10 -5.64 37.97
CA GLU A 42 -32.11 -4.71 37.42
C GLU A 42 -31.48 -3.45 36.83
N LEU A 43 -30.45 -2.90 37.48
CA LEU A 43 -29.70 -1.76 36.95
C LEU A 43 -28.93 -2.15 35.68
N ALA A 44 -28.33 -3.34 35.65
CA ALA A 44 -27.60 -3.83 34.49
C ALA A 44 -28.52 -4.03 33.28
N ASP A 45 -29.67 -4.68 33.48
CA ASP A 45 -30.70 -4.90 32.45
C ASP A 45 -31.26 -3.57 31.94
N SER A 46 -31.51 -2.61 32.84
CA SER A 46 -31.96 -1.26 32.49
C SER A 46 -30.93 -0.50 31.63
N ILE A 47 -29.65 -0.52 32.02
CA ILE A 47 -28.58 0.10 31.23
C ILE A 47 -28.44 -0.60 29.87
N GLN A 48 -28.52 -1.93 29.84
CA GLN A 48 -28.47 -2.70 28.61
C GLN A 48 -29.61 -2.33 27.67
N GLN A 49 -30.85 -2.27 28.18
CA GLN A 49 -32.02 -1.87 27.40
C GLN A 49 -31.90 -0.45 26.85
N ILE A 50 -31.39 0.49 27.65
CA ILE A 50 -31.15 1.89 27.22
C ILE A 50 -30.10 1.95 26.10
N CYS A 51 -29.05 1.13 26.17
CA CYS A 51 -27.98 1.10 25.17
C CYS A 51 -28.37 0.32 23.89
N GLU A 52 -29.25 -0.67 24.00
CA GLU A 52 -29.74 -1.49 22.86
C GLU A 52 -30.68 -0.72 21.92
N ASP A 53 -31.32 0.35 22.40
CA ASP A 53 -32.14 1.28 21.60
C ASP A 53 -31.34 2.00 20.49
N LYS A 54 -29.99 1.94 20.52
CA LYS A 54 -29.03 2.55 19.57
C LYS A 54 -29.16 4.07 19.36
N SER A 55 -30.16 4.72 19.96
CA SER A 55 -30.32 6.17 19.97
C SER A 55 -29.57 6.77 21.16
N TRP A 56 -28.38 7.29 20.85
CA TRP A 56 -27.52 7.99 21.81
C TRP A 56 -27.99 9.42 22.13
N GLU A 57 -29.05 9.90 21.48
CA GLU A 57 -29.64 11.20 21.78
C GLU A 57 -30.25 11.19 23.20
N GLY A 58 -29.89 12.19 24.00
CA GLY A 58 -30.33 12.30 25.39
C GLY A 58 -29.83 11.19 26.32
N ILE A 59 -28.82 10.41 25.91
CA ILE A 59 -28.31 9.26 26.68
C ILE A 59 -27.93 9.65 28.13
N ILE A 60 -27.41 10.86 28.35
CA ILE A 60 -27.03 11.34 29.68
C ILE A 60 -28.26 11.43 30.59
N VAL A 61 -29.39 11.91 30.07
CA VAL A 61 -30.65 12.01 30.84
C VAL A 61 -31.24 10.63 31.08
N LYS A 62 -31.13 9.73 30.09
CA LYS A 62 -31.61 8.34 30.19
C LYS A 62 -30.84 7.56 31.27
N LEU A 63 -29.51 7.66 31.29
CA LEU A 63 -28.63 6.97 32.24
C LEU A 63 -28.61 7.63 33.63
N TRP A 64 -28.73 8.97 33.70
CA TRP A 64 -28.74 9.72 34.95
C TRP A 64 -29.99 10.59 35.10
N PRO A 65 -31.16 10.02 35.44
CA PRO A 65 -32.43 10.76 35.49
C PRO A 65 -32.46 11.95 36.45
N LYS A 66 -31.56 11.97 37.44
CA LYS A 66 -31.44 13.05 38.44
C LYS A 66 -30.50 14.18 38.02
N ILE A 67 -29.81 14.08 36.88
CA ILE A 67 -28.85 15.10 36.43
C ILE A 67 -29.54 16.43 36.15
N LYS A 68 -28.88 17.54 36.52
CA LYS A 68 -29.46 18.90 36.44
C LYS A 68 -28.72 19.83 35.49
N TYR A 69 -27.43 19.58 35.27
CA TYR A 69 -26.58 20.34 34.36
C TYR A 69 -25.34 19.51 34.02
N ILE A 70 -24.67 19.85 32.93
CA ILE A 70 -23.37 19.27 32.54
C ILE A 70 -22.30 20.33 32.82
N ASN A 71 -21.34 19.99 33.68
CA ASN A 71 -20.24 20.88 34.05
C ASN A 71 -19.00 20.60 33.18
N CYS A 72 -18.65 21.51 32.27
CA CYS A 72 -17.46 21.42 31.45
C CYS A 72 -17.07 22.78 30.84
N ILE A 73 -15.81 22.91 30.42
CA ILE A 73 -15.36 24.10 29.68
C ILE A 73 -15.96 24.02 28.27
N ILE A 74 -16.79 24.99 27.90
CA ILE A 74 -17.51 25.06 26.61
C ILE A 74 -17.18 26.34 25.82
N THR A 75 -16.18 27.11 26.27
CA THR A 75 -15.72 28.35 25.63
C THR A 75 -14.41 28.14 24.87
N GLY A 76 -14.08 29.05 23.94
CA GLY A 76 -12.88 28.94 23.10
C GLY A 76 -12.93 27.72 22.17
N SER A 77 -11.81 26.99 22.06
CA SER A 77 -11.72 25.78 21.22
C SER A 77 -12.68 24.65 21.62
N MET A 78 -13.23 24.68 22.85
CA MET A 78 -14.23 23.69 23.29
C MET A 78 -15.66 24.02 22.85
N SER A 79 -15.90 25.19 22.24
CA SER A 79 -17.21 25.53 21.69
C SER A 79 -17.69 24.53 20.62
N GLN A 80 -16.75 23.89 19.91
CA GLN A 80 -17.04 22.84 18.92
C GLN A 80 -17.76 21.61 19.52
N CYS A 81 -17.52 21.31 20.79
CA CYS A 81 -18.12 20.17 21.48
C CYS A 81 -19.56 20.45 21.96
N VAL A 82 -20.04 21.69 21.91
CA VAL A 82 -21.35 22.09 22.44
C VAL A 82 -22.47 21.30 21.79
N SER A 83 -22.48 21.17 20.45
CA SER A 83 -23.52 20.42 19.74
C SER A 83 -23.54 18.94 20.10
N LEU A 84 -22.35 18.34 20.31
CA LEU A 84 -22.23 16.95 20.75
C LEU A 84 -22.77 16.76 22.18
N LEU A 85 -22.45 17.70 23.07
CA LEU A 85 -22.95 17.70 24.45
C LEU A 85 -24.45 17.97 24.53
N GLU A 86 -25.01 18.80 23.65
CA GLU A 86 -26.46 19.01 23.52
C GLU A 86 -27.16 17.73 23.05
N PHE A 87 -26.59 17.04 22.06
CA PHE A 87 -27.10 15.76 21.56
C PHE A 87 -27.12 14.68 22.63
N TYR A 88 -26.01 14.45 23.35
CA TYR A 88 -25.98 13.47 24.43
C TYR A 88 -26.75 13.93 25.67
N GLY A 89 -26.79 15.24 25.92
CA GLY A 89 -27.35 15.87 27.11
C GLY A 89 -28.86 16.00 27.11
N GLY A 90 -29.54 15.82 25.97
CA GLY A 90 -31.01 15.82 25.89
C GLY A 90 -31.64 17.14 26.34
N GLY A 91 -30.97 18.26 26.08
CA GLY A 91 -31.45 19.61 26.44
C GLY A 91 -31.15 20.08 27.86
N ILE A 92 -30.33 19.34 28.62
CA ILE A 92 -29.87 19.76 29.95
C ILE A 92 -28.90 20.95 29.84
N PRO A 93 -28.97 21.95 30.75
CA PRO A 93 -28.08 23.11 30.72
C PRO A 93 -26.58 22.74 30.76
N LEU A 94 -25.79 23.34 29.88
CA LEU A 94 -24.33 23.28 29.90
C LEU A 94 -23.77 24.43 30.74
N VAL A 95 -22.87 24.13 31.68
CA VAL A 95 -22.32 25.09 32.63
C VAL A 95 -20.81 25.13 32.50
N SER A 96 -20.26 26.30 32.18
CA SER A 96 -18.82 26.60 32.27
C SER A 96 -18.55 27.47 33.50
N PRO A 97 -18.07 26.91 34.63
CA PRO A 97 -18.03 27.63 35.89
C PRO A 97 -16.78 28.50 36.04
N ILE A 98 -15.67 28.15 35.39
CA ILE A 98 -14.35 28.75 35.64
C ILE A 98 -13.62 29.03 34.33
N TYR A 99 -12.83 30.10 34.33
CA TYR A 99 -11.84 30.41 33.30
C TYR A 99 -10.46 30.36 33.93
N ASN A 100 -9.71 29.30 33.62
CA ASN A 100 -8.42 28.97 34.20
C ASN A 100 -7.42 28.49 33.13
N SER A 101 -6.15 28.61 33.45
CA SER A 101 -5.00 28.12 32.68
C SER A 101 -3.92 27.56 33.62
N SER A 102 -2.82 27.04 33.05
CA SER A 102 -1.65 26.64 33.84
C SER A 102 -0.88 27.86 34.37
N GLU A 103 -1.03 29.01 33.70
CA GLU A 103 -0.40 30.28 34.02
C GLU A 103 -1.10 30.96 35.20
N SER A 104 -2.44 30.93 35.25
CA SER A 104 -3.22 31.49 36.36
C SER A 104 -4.69 31.03 36.36
N SER A 105 -5.35 31.21 37.50
CA SER A 105 -6.81 31.14 37.62
C SER A 105 -7.41 32.53 37.45
N PHE A 106 -8.18 32.77 36.38
CA PHE A 106 -8.58 34.13 36.01
C PHE A 106 -9.90 34.54 36.63
N GLY A 107 -10.96 33.73 36.47
CA GLY A 107 -12.30 34.18 36.82
C GLY A 107 -13.34 33.08 36.92
N ILE A 108 -14.50 33.45 37.46
CA ILE A 108 -15.65 32.56 37.67
C ILE A 108 -16.89 33.07 36.95
N ASN A 109 -17.73 32.16 36.47
CA ASN A 109 -18.99 32.49 35.85
C ASN A 109 -20.07 32.67 36.93
N LEU A 110 -20.53 33.91 37.12
CA LEU A 110 -21.60 34.24 38.07
C LEU A 110 -23.01 33.98 37.52
N LYS A 111 -23.14 33.67 36.23
CA LYS A 111 -24.38 33.31 35.55
C LYS A 111 -24.24 31.91 34.93
N PRO A 112 -24.12 30.85 35.75
CA PRO A 112 -23.77 29.50 35.26
C PRO A 112 -24.77 28.92 34.25
N LEU A 113 -26.03 29.36 34.29
CA LEU A 113 -27.10 28.92 33.37
C LEU A 113 -27.22 29.79 32.10
N SER A 114 -26.26 30.68 31.83
CA SER A 114 -26.20 31.41 30.56
C SER A 114 -26.02 30.45 29.39
N LYS A 115 -26.53 30.79 28.21
CA LYS A 115 -26.26 30.02 27.00
C LYS A 115 -24.74 29.98 26.74
N PRO A 116 -24.20 28.91 26.12
CA PRO A 116 -22.77 28.77 25.83
C PRO A 116 -22.11 30.03 25.22
N PHE A 117 -22.80 30.69 24.28
CA PHE A 117 -22.30 31.90 23.61
C PHE A 117 -22.36 33.17 24.45
N ASP A 118 -23.11 33.17 25.56
CA ASP A 118 -23.28 34.32 26.46
C ASP A 118 -22.39 34.23 27.71
N VAL A 119 -21.57 33.18 27.82
CA VAL A 119 -20.72 32.94 28.99
C VAL A 119 -19.72 34.08 29.16
N SER A 120 -19.73 34.68 30.36
CA SER A 120 -18.79 35.73 30.77
C SER A 120 -18.26 35.43 32.17
N TYR A 121 -16.97 35.65 32.37
CA TYR A 121 -16.26 35.34 33.60
C TYR A 121 -15.90 36.62 34.36
N THR A 122 -16.24 36.68 35.64
CA THR A 122 -15.82 37.75 36.54
C THR A 122 -14.42 37.44 37.04
N PHE A 123 -13.47 38.34 36.77
CA PHE A 123 -12.07 38.14 37.17
C PHE A 123 -11.87 38.23 38.69
N LEU A 124 -11.01 37.36 39.22
CA LEU A 124 -10.64 37.30 40.62
C LEU A 124 -9.31 38.05 40.83
N PRO A 125 -9.30 39.25 41.41
CA PRO A 125 -8.10 40.10 41.46
C PRO A 125 -6.99 39.56 42.39
N ASN A 126 -7.29 38.59 43.25
CA ASN A 126 -6.38 38.06 44.26
C ASN A 126 -5.62 36.80 43.80
N THR A 127 -5.89 36.29 42.60
CA THR A 127 -5.21 35.09 42.08
C THR A 127 -3.89 35.44 41.40
N SER A 128 -3.81 36.58 40.71
CA SER A 128 -2.61 37.10 40.05
C SER A 128 -2.76 38.59 39.78
N TYR A 129 -1.64 39.27 39.49
CA TYR A 129 -1.69 40.63 39.00
C TYR A 129 -1.91 40.62 37.49
N PHE A 130 -2.97 41.29 37.03
CA PHE A 130 -3.38 41.31 35.62
C PHE A 130 -3.17 42.69 35.00
N VAL A 131 -2.49 42.70 33.86
CA VAL A 131 -2.31 43.86 33.00
C VAL A 131 -2.90 43.53 31.63
N PHE A 132 -3.47 44.52 30.96
CA PHE A 132 -4.21 44.33 29.73
C PHE A 132 -3.61 45.19 28.61
N LEU A 133 -3.36 44.56 27.47
CA LEU A 133 -2.92 45.24 26.24
C LEU A 133 -4.17 45.58 25.42
N PRO A 134 -4.51 46.86 25.20
CA PRO A 134 -5.71 47.25 24.47
C PRO A 134 -5.60 46.89 22.99
N LEU A 135 -6.67 46.35 22.40
CA LEU A 135 -6.76 46.03 20.97
C LEU A 135 -7.73 46.99 20.24
N GLY A 136 -7.69 46.97 18.90
CA GLY A 136 -8.56 47.77 18.03
C GLY A 136 -10.06 47.53 18.29
N LYS A 137 -10.94 48.39 17.75
CA LYS A 137 -12.40 48.31 17.99
C LYS A 137 -13.02 46.97 17.59
N ASP A 138 -12.39 46.24 16.69
CA ASP A 138 -12.86 44.96 16.14
C ASP A 138 -11.98 43.77 16.54
N GLY A 139 -11.07 43.94 17.52
CA GLY A 139 -10.06 42.92 17.85
C GLY A 139 -8.87 42.88 16.87
N GLU A 140 -9.08 43.34 15.63
CA GLU A 140 -8.04 43.48 14.62
C GLU A 140 -7.09 44.66 14.93
N GLY A 141 -5.93 44.33 15.48
CA GLY A 141 -4.79 45.24 15.56
C GLY A 141 -3.52 44.47 15.22
N LYS A 142 -2.71 44.99 14.29
CA LYS A 142 -1.34 44.50 14.06
C LYS A 142 -0.60 44.42 15.39
N ALA A 143 0.25 43.41 15.54
CA ALA A 143 1.14 43.33 16.68
C ALA A 143 2.00 44.59 16.72
N GLN A 144 1.67 45.54 17.59
CA GLN A 144 2.69 46.40 18.16
C GLN A 144 3.60 45.46 18.94
N GLU A 145 4.79 45.21 18.42
CA GLU A 145 5.84 44.42 19.10
C GLU A 145 6.40 45.20 20.30
N THR A 146 6.24 46.52 20.29
CA THR A 146 6.65 47.45 21.34
C THR A 146 5.44 48.24 21.83
N TRP A 147 5.22 48.18 23.15
CA TRP A 147 4.23 48.98 23.88
C TRP A 147 5.01 49.87 24.84
N THR A 148 4.64 51.14 24.94
CA THR A 148 5.15 51.99 26.03
C THR A 148 4.36 51.67 27.30
N ASP A 149 4.96 51.84 28.49
CA ASP A 149 4.26 51.55 29.76
C ASP A 149 2.96 52.39 29.92
N ASP A 150 2.86 53.53 29.22
CA ASP A 150 1.68 54.40 29.19
C ASP A 150 0.47 53.81 28.42
N GLU A 151 0.66 52.75 27.64
CA GLU A 151 -0.40 52.11 26.83
C GLU A 151 -1.04 50.89 27.53
N LEU A 152 -0.50 50.48 28.67
CA LEU A 152 -0.98 49.34 29.44
C LEU A 152 -2.19 49.71 30.31
N VAL A 153 -3.14 48.79 30.39
CA VAL A 153 -4.38 49.01 31.14
C VAL A 153 -4.42 48.06 32.33
N ASP A 154 -4.48 48.60 33.55
CA ASP A 154 -4.75 47.80 34.75
C ASP A 154 -6.17 47.22 34.73
N LEU A 155 -6.39 46.12 35.47
CA LEU A 155 -7.72 45.50 35.63
C LEU A 155 -8.83 46.50 35.99
N ALA A 156 -8.51 47.52 36.80
CA ALA A 156 -9.46 48.55 37.21
C ALA A 156 -9.85 49.55 36.09
N ASN A 157 -9.04 49.65 35.03
CA ASN A 157 -9.16 50.69 34.01
C ASN A 157 -9.67 50.17 32.66
N VAL A 158 -10.03 48.89 32.57
CA VAL A 158 -10.61 48.30 31.35
C VAL A 158 -11.98 48.92 31.03
N LYS A 159 -12.30 49.04 29.74
CA LYS A 159 -13.51 49.73 29.27
C LYS A 159 -14.51 48.75 28.66
N LEU A 160 -15.80 48.97 28.94
CA LEU A 160 -16.90 48.17 28.38
C LEU A 160 -16.83 48.12 26.85
N GLY A 161 -17.00 46.92 26.28
CA GLY A 161 -17.01 46.69 24.84
C GLY A 161 -15.64 46.71 24.16
N ARG A 162 -14.54 46.92 24.91
CA ARG A 162 -13.17 46.87 24.39
C ARG A 162 -12.59 45.46 24.51
N TYR A 163 -11.63 45.19 23.62
CA TYR A 163 -10.87 43.95 23.52
C TYR A 163 -9.47 44.15 24.11
N TYR A 164 -8.99 43.15 24.83
CA TYR A 164 -7.70 43.19 25.49
C TYR A 164 -7.00 41.84 25.42
N GLU A 165 -5.69 41.85 25.23
CA GLU A 165 -4.85 40.67 25.50
C GLU A 165 -4.40 40.69 26.96
N VAL A 166 -4.51 39.56 27.65
CA VAL A 166 -4.16 39.47 29.08
C VAL A 166 -2.68 39.15 29.28
N VAL A 167 -2.07 39.92 30.17
CA VAL A 167 -0.69 39.77 30.66
C VAL A 167 -0.76 39.50 32.16
N VAL A 168 -0.07 38.47 32.62
CA VAL A 168 -0.15 38.01 34.01
C VAL A 168 1.21 38.07 34.70
N THR A 169 1.18 38.52 35.95
CA THR A 169 2.29 38.37 36.90
C THR A 169 1.83 37.50 38.07
N THR A 170 2.53 36.41 38.33
CA THR A 170 2.17 35.39 39.32
C THR A 170 3.21 35.29 40.43
N LEU A 171 2.79 34.80 41.59
CA LEU A 171 3.71 34.48 42.70
C LEU A 171 4.71 33.37 42.35
N ALA A 172 4.39 32.53 41.37
CA ALA A 172 5.21 31.39 40.93
C ALA A 172 6.33 31.79 39.93
N GLY A 173 6.54 33.09 39.70
CA GLY A 173 7.68 33.58 38.92
C GLY A 173 7.39 33.87 37.44
N LEU A 174 6.13 33.85 37.00
CA LEU A 174 5.77 34.44 35.71
C LEU A 174 5.66 35.96 35.91
N TYR A 175 6.50 36.73 35.23
CA TYR A 175 6.51 38.19 35.33
C TYR A 175 6.15 38.81 33.98
N ARG A 176 5.07 39.60 33.94
CA ARG A 176 4.54 40.22 32.72
C ARG A 176 4.41 39.20 31.56
N TYR A 177 3.98 37.99 31.89
CA TYR A 177 3.84 36.90 30.92
C TYR A 177 2.59 37.12 30.06
N ARG A 178 2.78 37.17 28.74
CA ARG A 178 1.68 37.29 27.79
C ARG A 178 1.01 35.93 27.62
N VAL A 179 -0.24 35.80 28.05
CA VAL A 179 -1.01 34.56 27.94
C VAL A 179 -1.40 34.28 26.48
N GLY A 180 -1.60 35.36 25.71
CA GLY A 180 -2.02 35.33 24.31
C GLY A 180 -3.54 35.21 24.12
N ASP A 181 -4.31 35.16 25.20
CA ASP A 181 -5.77 35.14 25.18
C ASP A 181 -6.33 36.56 25.00
N VAL A 182 -7.26 36.71 24.06
CA VAL A 182 -7.99 37.95 23.77
C VAL A 182 -9.35 37.89 24.43
N LEU A 183 -9.66 38.92 25.22
CA LEU A 183 -10.84 39.00 26.05
C LEU A 183 -11.63 40.28 25.74
N LYS A 184 -12.95 40.15 25.64
CA LYS A 184 -13.88 41.27 25.49
C LYS A 184 -14.52 41.60 26.83
N VAL A 185 -14.50 42.88 27.23
CA VAL A 185 -15.24 43.33 28.42
C VAL A 185 -16.73 43.38 28.08
N THR A 186 -17.53 42.48 28.66
CA THR A 186 -18.99 42.38 28.41
C THR A 186 -19.83 43.04 29.49
N GLY A 187 -19.26 43.30 30.67
CA GLY A 187 -19.97 43.91 31.77
C GLY A 187 -19.10 44.12 33.00
N PHE A 188 -19.74 44.51 34.10
CA PHE A 188 -19.12 44.62 35.41
C PHE A 188 -20.04 44.01 36.46
N TYR A 189 -19.48 43.21 37.36
CA TYR A 189 -20.15 42.77 38.58
C TYR A 189 -19.62 43.60 39.74
N ASN A 190 -20.46 44.47 40.31
CA ASN A 190 -20.02 45.57 41.15
C ASN A 190 -18.98 46.44 40.41
N LYS A 191 -17.72 46.41 40.83
CA LYS A 191 -16.59 47.09 40.17
C LYS A 191 -15.68 46.13 39.39
N PHE A 192 -15.94 44.83 39.42
CA PHE A 192 -15.07 43.83 38.79
C PHE A 192 -15.49 43.61 37.34
N PRO A 193 -14.56 43.72 36.37
CA PRO A 193 -14.87 43.49 34.97
C PRO A 193 -15.25 42.03 34.71
N GLN A 194 -16.24 41.85 33.84
CA GLN A 194 -16.64 40.57 33.29
C GLN A 194 -16.11 40.47 31.87
N PHE A 195 -15.42 39.37 31.60
CA PHE A 195 -14.77 39.11 30.33
C PHE A 195 -15.37 37.90 29.63
N GLN A 196 -15.61 38.05 28.35
CA GLN A 196 -15.87 36.96 27.44
C GLN A 196 -14.57 36.59 26.73
N PHE A 197 -14.25 35.30 26.71
CA PHE A 197 -13.14 34.79 25.91
C PHE A 197 -13.48 34.91 24.42
N VAL A 198 -12.56 35.49 23.63
CA VAL A 198 -12.74 35.68 22.19
C VAL A 198 -11.88 34.67 21.43
N GLU A 199 -10.57 34.81 21.50
CA GLU A 199 -9.63 33.98 20.74
C GLU A 199 -8.25 33.88 21.40
N ARG A 200 -7.36 33.05 20.85
CA ARG A 200 -5.94 33.01 21.21
C ARG A 200 -5.06 33.40 20.02
N ARG A 201 -4.26 34.45 20.18
CA ARG A 201 -3.59 35.20 19.09
C ARG A 201 -2.58 34.41 18.22
N ASN A 202 -2.22 33.18 18.60
CA ASN A 202 -1.19 32.36 17.92
C ASN A 202 -1.75 31.13 17.17
N VAL A 203 -3.07 31.01 17.02
CA VAL A 203 -3.74 29.93 16.27
C VAL A 203 -4.38 30.53 15.00
N VAL A 204 -3.65 30.50 13.89
CA VAL A 204 -4.07 31.12 12.61
C VAL A 204 -3.75 30.16 11.47
N LEU A 205 -4.71 29.96 10.55
CA LEU A 205 -4.46 29.39 9.22
C LEU A 205 -3.84 30.48 8.35
N SER A 206 -2.69 30.20 7.74
CA SER A 206 -2.01 31.22 6.94
C SER A 206 -1.40 30.61 5.68
N ILE A 207 -1.74 31.21 4.55
CA ILE A 207 -1.10 31.02 3.24
C ILE A 207 -0.84 32.41 2.67
N ASP A 208 0.43 32.65 2.32
CA ASP A 208 0.91 33.96 1.85
C ASP A 208 0.63 35.09 2.87
N VAL A 209 0.02 36.21 2.46
CA VAL A 209 -0.38 37.32 3.34
C VAL A 209 -1.73 37.10 4.04
N ASP A 210 -2.48 36.05 3.67
CA ASP A 210 -3.75 35.71 4.33
C ASP A 210 -3.52 35.13 5.73
N LYS A 211 -4.37 35.56 6.66
CA LYS A 211 -4.37 35.12 8.07
C LYS A 211 -5.82 34.93 8.50
N THR A 212 -6.32 33.71 8.38
CA THR A 212 -7.65 33.34 8.85
C THR A 212 -7.61 32.92 10.32
N THR A 213 -8.36 33.62 11.17
CA THR A 213 -8.43 33.38 12.62
C THR A 213 -9.24 32.12 12.97
N GLU A 214 -9.05 31.60 14.18
CA GLU A 214 -9.88 30.51 14.71
C GLU A 214 -11.36 30.92 14.82
N GLU A 215 -11.65 32.18 15.11
CA GLU A 215 -13.03 32.69 15.21
C GLU A 215 -13.72 32.69 13.84
N ASP A 216 -13.04 33.16 12.79
CA ASP A 216 -13.59 33.16 11.43
C ASP A 216 -13.82 31.74 10.91
N LEU A 217 -12.89 30.83 11.20
CA LEU A 217 -13.04 29.41 10.89
C LEU A 217 -14.23 28.79 11.61
N SER A 218 -14.38 29.04 12.91
CA SER A 218 -15.50 28.52 13.71
C SER A 218 -16.84 29.06 13.20
N LYS A 219 -16.94 30.36 12.90
CA LYS A 219 -18.15 30.97 12.30
C LYS A 219 -18.49 30.37 10.94
N ALA A 220 -17.48 30.16 10.08
CA ALA A 220 -17.65 29.58 8.76
C ALA A 220 -18.19 28.13 8.85
N ILE A 221 -17.62 27.32 9.73
CA ILE A 221 -18.05 25.93 9.95
C ILE A 221 -19.46 25.87 10.54
N MET A 222 -19.80 26.77 11.47
CA MET A 222 -21.15 26.84 12.04
C MET A 222 -22.23 27.17 10.99
N LYS A 223 -21.93 28.04 10.01
CA LYS A 223 -22.84 28.29 8.90
C LYS A 223 -22.97 27.07 7.97
N ALA A 224 -21.86 26.41 7.67
CA ALA A 224 -21.88 25.23 6.80
C ALA A 224 -22.60 24.04 7.47
N LYS A 225 -22.52 23.93 8.80
CA LYS A 225 -23.27 22.95 9.61
C LYS A 225 -24.79 23.05 9.40
N LEU A 226 -25.34 24.25 9.20
CA LEU A 226 -26.79 24.43 8.97
C LEU A 226 -27.29 23.74 7.69
N ILE A 227 -26.41 23.46 6.72
CA ILE A 227 -26.76 22.68 5.52
C ILE A 227 -26.91 21.18 5.86
N LEU A 228 -26.12 20.69 6.81
CA LEU A 228 -26.07 19.28 7.19
C LEU A 228 -27.23 18.87 8.11
N GLU A 229 -27.73 19.79 8.92
CA GLU A 229 -28.77 19.52 9.92
C GLU A 229 -30.09 18.95 9.35
N PRO A 230 -30.66 19.49 8.24
CA PRO A 230 -31.85 18.93 7.59
C PRO A 230 -31.67 17.51 7.05
N LEU A 231 -30.42 17.11 6.78
CA LEU A 231 -30.07 15.79 6.23
C LEU A 231 -29.86 14.74 7.33
N GLY A 232 -30.02 15.13 8.61
CA GLY A 232 -29.73 14.26 9.74
C GLY A 232 -28.24 13.98 9.94
N ILE A 233 -27.36 14.81 9.37
CA ILE A 233 -25.90 14.67 9.49
C ILE A 233 -25.41 15.62 10.58
N MET A 234 -24.57 15.09 11.47
CA MET A 234 -23.99 15.81 12.59
C MET A 234 -22.46 15.91 12.43
N LEU A 235 -21.93 17.14 12.51
CA LEU A 235 -20.50 17.38 12.66
C LEU A 235 -20.09 17.10 14.11
N THR A 236 -19.26 16.08 14.34
CA THR A 236 -18.82 15.67 15.69
C THR A 236 -17.58 16.43 16.13
N THR A 237 -16.60 16.59 15.25
CA THR A 237 -15.34 17.31 15.49
C THR A 237 -14.78 17.78 14.15
N TYR A 238 -13.98 18.84 14.18
CA TYR A 238 -13.25 19.32 13.00
C TYR A 238 -11.83 19.75 13.37
N SER A 239 -10.99 19.85 12.35
CA SER A 239 -9.69 20.52 12.40
C SER A 239 -9.36 21.09 11.02
N SER A 240 -8.27 21.85 10.93
CA SER A 240 -7.84 22.50 9.70
C SER A 240 -6.33 22.56 9.61
N TYR A 241 -5.80 22.70 8.40
CA TYR A 241 -4.40 23.06 8.18
C TYR A 241 -4.20 23.75 6.83
N ALA A 242 -3.08 24.46 6.69
CA ALA A 242 -2.65 25.03 5.43
C ALA A 242 -1.82 24.01 4.66
N ASP A 243 -2.29 23.61 3.47
CA ASP A 243 -1.57 22.74 2.55
C ASP A 243 -0.77 23.60 1.57
N THR A 244 0.52 23.75 1.85
CA THR A 244 1.50 24.47 1.02
C THR A 244 2.27 23.54 0.08
N SER A 245 1.91 22.25 0.01
CA SER A 245 2.53 21.32 -0.95
C SER A 245 2.15 21.63 -2.40
N LEU A 246 1.07 22.40 -2.59
CA LEU A 246 0.60 22.91 -3.87
C LEU A 246 0.97 24.39 -4.01
N THR A 247 1.19 24.85 -5.25
CA THR A 247 1.39 26.27 -5.56
C THR A 247 0.36 26.69 -6.61
N PRO A 248 -0.60 27.57 -6.27
CA PRO A 248 -0.84 28.21 -4.97
C PRO A 248 -1.35 27.22 -3.90
N GLY A 249 -0.97 27.45 -2.63
CA GLY A 249 -1.42 26.62 -1.50
C GLY A 249 -2.94 26.72 -1.27
N ARG A 250 -3.50 25.80 -0.47
CA ARG A 250 -4.93 25.79 -0.09
C ARG A 250 -5.16 25.54 1.39
N TYR A 251 -6.33 25.95 1.88
CA TYR A 251 -6.82 25.49 3.19
C TYR A 251 -7.50 24.13 3.06
N VAL A 252 -7.16 23.23 3.97
CA VAL A 252 -7.77 21.91 4.11
C VAL A 252 -8.53 21.87 5.42
N LEU A 253 -9.83 21.60 5.34
CA LEU A 253 -10.70 21.36 6.50
C LEU A 253 -10.97 19.87 6.61
N VAL A 254 -10.78 19.31 7.80
CA VAL A 254 -11.01 17.89 8.09
C VAL A 254 -12.19 17.78 9.05
N TRP A 255 -13.27 17.14 8.61
CA TRP A 255 -14.53 17.00 9.34
C TRP A 255 -14.77 15.55 9.72
N GLU A 256 -15.08 15.29 10.97
CA GLU A 256 -15.63 14.02 11.41
C GLU A 256 -17.15 14.14 11.47
N LEU A 257 -17.85 13.32 10.68
CA LEU A 257 -19.29 13.38 10.50
C LEU A 257 -19.96 12.09 10.98
N LYS A 258 -21.19 12.22 11.50
CA LYS A 258 -22.00 11.12 12.00
C LYS A 258 -23.47 11.27 11.57
N MET A 259 -24.13 10.18 11.20
CA MET A 259 -25.59 10.17 10.99
C MET A 259 -26.34 10.14 12.33
N LYS A 260 -27.42 10.92 12.48
CA LYS A 260 -28.32 10.80 13.63
C LYS A 260 -28.90 9.38 13.68
N GLY A 261 -28.50 8.60 14.69
CA GLY A 261 -28.95 7.21 14.89
C GLY A 261 -28.07 6.11 14.28
N SER A 262 -26.95 6.42 13.63
CA SER A 262 -25.95 5.43 13.16
C SER A 262 -24.51 5.89 13.40
N ASN A 263 -23.57 4.95 13.53
CA ASN A 263 -22.13 5.21 13.55
C ASN A 263 -21.49 5.16 12.14
N ASP A 264 -22.28 4.89 11.10
CA ASP A 264 -21.80 4.82 9.72
C ASP A 264 -21.49 6.21 9.15
N LEU A 265 -20.54 6.24 8.20
CA LEU A 265 -20.22 7.45 7.46
C LEU A 265 -21.45 7.89 6.63
N PRO A 266 -21.90 9.15 6.72
CA PRO A 266 -22.98 9.64 5.87
C PRO A 266 -22.55 9.58 4.39
N LYS A 267 -23.40 9.00 3.53
CA LYS A 267 -23.24 9.14 2.08
C LYS A 267 -23.56 10.58 1.69
N LEU A 268 -22.52 11.38 1.48
CA LEU A 268 -22.63 12.77 1.05
C LEU A 268 -22.57 12.87 -0.47
N ASP A 269 -23.56 13.55 -1.05
CA ASP A 269 -23.53 13.95 -2.47
C ASP A 269 -22.44 15.03 -2.66
N ALA A 270 -21.70 14.95 -3.77
CA ALA A 270 -20.69 15.93 -4.16
C ALA A 270 -21.25 17.37 -4.17
N LYS A 271 -22.53 17.55 -4.55
CA LYS A 271 -23.19 18.87 -4.54
C LYS A 271 -23.31 19.48 -3.15
N ILE A 272 -23.56 18.65 -2.13
CA ILE A 272 -23.69 19.13 -0.74
C ILE A 272 -22.32 19.56 -0.23
N MET A 273 -21.28 18.78 -0.54
CA MET A 273 -19.90 19.11 -0.19
C MET A 273 -19.43 20.40 -0.85
N GLU A 274 -19.75 20.60 -2.13
CA GLU A 274 -19.47 21.83 -2.86
C GLU A 274 -20.18 23.04 -2.23
N GLN A 275 -21.46 22.90 -1.87
CA GLN A 275 -22.20 23.94 -1.15
C GLN A 275 -21.56 24.28 0.21
N CYS A 276 -21.13 23.27 0.98
CA CYS A 276 -20.42 23.48 2.24
C CYS A 276 -19.10 24.24 2.01
N CYS A 277 -18.31 23.88 1.00
CA CYS A 277 -17.09 24.60 0.64
C CYS A 277 -17.37 26.06 0.27
N CYS A 278 -18.40 26.32 -0.55
CA CYS A 278 -18.78 27.68 -0.93
C CYS A 278 -19.18 28.54 0.27
N ILE A 279 -20.01 28.02 1.19
CA ILE A 279 -20.43 28.78 2.39
C ILE A 279 -19.23 29.09 3.29
N VAL A 280 -18.29 28.15 3.40
CA VAL A 280 -17.06 28.36 4.18
C VAL A 280 -16.22 29.47 3.54
N GLU A 281 -15.91 29.38 2.24
CA GLU A 281 -15.12 30.40 1.52
C GLU A 281 -15.82 31.78 1.55
N GLU A 282 -17.15 31.82 1.44
CA GLU A 282 -17.94 33.05 1.56
C GLU A 282 -17.96 33.64 2.98
N SER A 283 -17.59 32.86 3.99
CA SER A 283 -17.56 33.31 5.38
C SER A 283 -16.22 33.88 5.81
N PHE A 284 -15.15 33.61 5.05
CA PHE A 284 -13.84 34.21 5.29
C PHE A 284 -13.79 35.70 4.93
N ASP A 285 -12.75 36.37 5.38
CA ASP A 285 -12.59 37.82 5.25
C ASP A 285 -12.39 38.27 3.80
N PHE A 286 -12.29 39.60 3.60
CA PHE A 286 -12.05 40.16 2.27
C PHE A 286 -10.68 39.76 1.71
N THR A 287 -9.67 39.61 2.58
CA THR A 287 -8.30 39.27 2.20
C THR A 287 -8.26 37.90 1.53
N TYR A 288 -8.82 36.88 2.18
CA TYR A 288 -8.90 35.52 1.64
C TYR A 288 -9.60 35.50 0.29
N LYS A 289 -10.79 36.12 0.21
CA LYS A 289 -11.60 36.17 -1.02
C LYS A 289 -10.89 36.86 -2.17
N SER A 290 -10.17 37.95 -1.90
CA SER A 290 -9.40 38.68 -2.90
C SER A 290 -8.26 37.81 -3.46
N HIS A 291 -7.50 37.14 -2.60
CA HIS A 291 -6.40 36.27 -2.99
C HIS A 291 -6.89 34.98 -3.68
N ARG A 292 -8.04 34.43 -3.26
CA ARG A 292 -8.73 33.31 -3.91
C ARG A 292 -9.16 33.67 -5.34
N LYS A 293 -9.76 34.85 -5.54
CA LYS A 293 -10.13 35.37 -6.88
C LYS A 293 -8.91 35.71 -7.74
N GLY A 294 -7.85 36.21 -7.11
CA GLY A 294 -6.57 36.53 -7.76
C GLY A 294 -5.70 35.32 -8.08
N GLY A 295 -6.11 34.11 -7.68
CA GLY A 295 -5.35 32.87 -7.91
C GLY A 295 -4.11 32.70 -7.02
N ALA A 296 -3.98 33.46 -5.94
CA ALA A 296 -2.90 33.32 -4.95
C ALA A 296 -3.21 32.24 -3.89
N ILE A 297 -4.48 31.84 -3.76
CA ILE A 297 -4.93 30.72 -2.91
C ILE A 297 -5.79 29.79 -3.77
N SER A 298 -5.50 28.48 -3.72
CA SER A 298 -6.27 27.45 -4.42
C SER A 298 -7.59 27.12 -3.70
N ALA A 299 -8.46 26.34 -4.33
CA ALA A 299 -9.76 25.97 -3.78
C ALA A 299 -9.64 25.30 -2.41
N LEU A 300 -10.49 25.73 -1.47
CA LEU A 300 -10.62 25.07 -0.17
C LEU A 300 -11.00 23.61 -0.38
N GLU A 301 -10.27 22.73 0.29
CA GLU A 301 -10.57 21.31 0.32
C GLU A 301 -11.28 20.96 1.63
N LEU A 302 -12.40 20.25 1.52
CA LEU A 302 -13.11 19.70 2.66
C LEU A 302 -13.00 18.17 2.61
N ARG A 303 -12.38 17.60 3.65
CA ARG A 303 -12.19 16.15 3.81
C ARG A 303 -13.10 15.65 4.91
N VAL A 304 -13.79 14.55 4.64
CA VAL A 304 -14.57 13.84 5.65
C VAL A 304 -13.80 12.62 6.10
N VAL A 305 -13.57 12.52 7.41
CA VAL A 305 -12.94 11.36 8.05
C VAL A 305 -13.98 10.54 8.79
N LYS A 306 -13.66 9.26 9.02
CA LYS A 306 -14.54 8.35 9.75
C LYS A 306 -14.62 8.68 11.23
N HIS A 307 -15.71 8.25 11.84
CA HIS A 307 -15.89 8.35 13.27
C HIS A 307 -14.73 7.68 14.04
N GLY A 308 -14.18 8.39 15.02
CA GLY A 308 -13.05 7.97 15.86
C GLY A 308 -11.66 8.34 15.32
N THR A 309 -11.55 9.00 14.16
CA THR A 309 -10.25 9.48 13.66
C THR A 309 -9.66 10.57 14.56
N PHE A 310 -10.49 11.44 15.15
CA PHE A 310 -9.98 12.40 16.13
C PHE A 310 -9.65 11.74 17.47
N ASP A 311 -10.30 10.64 17.86
CA ASP A 311 -9.91 9.87 19.05
C ASP A 311 -8.50 9.28 18.88
N GLU A 312 -8.17 8.77 17.68
CA GLU A 312 -6.83 8.27 17.34
C GLU A 312 -5.77 9.37 17.41
N LEU A 313 -6.08 10.58 16.90
CA LEU A 313 -5.21 11.75 17.04
C LEU A 313 -4.99 12.11 18.52
N MET A 314 -6.03 11.97 19.33
CA MET A 314 -5.96 12.26 20.75
C MET A 314 -5.12 11.20 21.48
N ASP A 315 -5.32 9.91 21.22
CA ASP A 315 -4.48 8.84 21.77
C ASP A 315 -3.01 9.02 21.39
N PHE A 316 -2.72 9.50 20.17
CA PHE A 316 -1.35 9.85 19.77
C PHE A 316 -0.75 10.95 20.64
N HIS A 317 -1.47 12.05 20.91
CA HIS A 317 -0.97 13.07 21.83
C HIS A 317 -0.72 12.51 23.23
N VAL A 318 -1.58 11.62 23.73
CA VAL A 318 -1.39 10.95 25.02
C VAL A 318 -0.12 10.09 25.00
N SER A 319 0.14 9.36 23.91
CA SER A 319 1.36 8.57 23.74
C SER A 319 2.64 9.43 23.74
N LYS A 320 2.53 10.70 23.35
CA LYS A 320 3.62 11.70 23.40
C LYS A 320 3.73 12.40 24.77
N GLY A 321 2.98 11.95 25.77
CA GLY A 321 3.04 12.45 27.15
C GLY A 321 2.04 13.55 27.47
N VAL A 322 1.10 13.88 26.58
CA VAL A 322 0.03 14.85 26.87
C VAL A 322 -0.99 14.20 27.82
N SER A 323 -1.35 14.90 28.90
CA SER A 323 -2.38 14.42 29.82
C SER A 323 -3.74 14.34 29.11
N VAL A 324 -4.50 13.26 29.33
CA VAL A 324 -5.87 13.08 28.82
C VAL A 324 -6.77 14.29 29.16
N ALA A 325 -6.57 14.90 30.33
CA ALA A 325 -7.35 16.06 30.76
C ALA A 325 -7.00 17.37 30.03
N GLN A 326 -5.83 17.44 29.41
CA GLN A 326 -5.33 18.61 28.67
C GLN A 326 -5.31 18.40 27.16
N ASN A 327 -5.65 17.19 26.71
CA ASN A 327 -5.66 16.85 25.30
C ASN A 327 -6.91 17.45 24.64
N LYS A 328 -6.70 18.25 23.60
CA LYS A 328 -7.76 18.96 22.87
C LYS A 328 -7.50 18.78 21.37
N PRO A 329 -8.51 18.47 20.55
CA PRO A 329 -8.35 18.47 19.10
C PRO A 329 -7.92 19.88 18.67
N PRO A 330 -6.77 20.06 18.00
CA PRO A 330 -6.34 21.38 17.58
C PRO A 330 -7.26 21.90 16.48
N SER A 331 -7.75 23.13 16.60
CA SER A 331 -8.57 23.77 15.57
C SER A 331 -7.76 24.00 14.28
N CYS A 332 -6.44 24.21 14.41
CA CYS A 332 -5.48 24.31 13.32
C CYS A 332 -4.23 23.46 13.64
N LEU A 333 -3.86 22.57 12.73
CA LEU A 333 -2.71 21.67 12.86
C LEU A 333 -1.47 22.27 12.22
N LYS A 334 -0.39 22.28 13.00
CA LYS A 334 0.95 22.68 12.54
C LYS A 334 1.94 21.51 12.48
N SER A 335 1.61 20.39 13.12
CA SER A 335 2.47 19.20 13.15
C SER A 335 2.22 18.31 11.93
N GLU A 336 3.26 18.05 11.14
CA GLU A 336 3.19 17.11 10.02
C GLU A 336 2.79 15.70 10.46
N GLU A 337 3.17 15.26 11.66
CA GLU A 337 2.82 13.94 12.19
C GLU A 337 1.33 13.83 12.51
N ALA A 338 0.75 14.88 13.08
CA ALA A 338 -0.68 14.96 13.36
C ALA A 338 -1.50 15.05 12.06
N VAL A 339 -1.02 15.81 11.07
CA VAL A 339 -1.59 15.86 9.72
C VAL A 339 -1.51 14.49 9.05
N LYS A 340 -0.41 13.75 9.24
CA LYS A 340 -0.27 12.36 8.76
C LYS A 340 -1.28 11.43 9.42
N ILE A 341 -1.60 11.56 10.70
CA ILE A 341 -2.61 10.71 11.37
C ILE A 341 -3.98 10.94 10.76
N LEU A 342 -4.39 12.21 10.60
CA LEU A 342 -5.65 12.55 9.93
C LEU A 342 -5.67 12.12 8.46
N ASN A 343 -4.51 12.09 7.81
CA ASN A 343 -4.35 11.62 6.42
C ASN A 343 -4.07 10.11 6.31
N SER A 344 -3.88 9.40 7.42
CA SER A 344 -3.46 8.00 7.40
C SER A 344 -4.66 7.07 7.53
N GLY A 345 -4.83 6.22 6.53
CA GLY A 345 -5.61 4.98 6.60
C GLY A 345 -5.03 3.94 7.58
N MET A 346 -4.63 4.33 8.81
CA MET A 346 -4.07 3.41 9.79
C MET A 346 -5.07 2.34 10.28
N LYS A 347 -6.38 2.60 10.22
CA LYS A 347 -7.40 1.58 10.52
C LYS A 347 -7.47 0.49 9.44
N GLU A 348 -7.23 0.79 8.16
CA GLU A 348 -7.34 -0.23 7.10
C GLU A 348 -6.33 -1.36 7.28
N ILE A 349 -5.10 -1.07 7.70
CA ILE A 349 -4.08 -2.11 7.87
C ILE A 349 -4.41 -3.01 9.08
N LYS A 350 -4.79 -2.44 10.22
CA LYS A 350 -5.13 -3.22 11.42
C LYS A 350 -6.40 -4.04 11.20
N GLU A 351 -7.42 -3.45 10.58
CA GLU A 351 -8.67 -4.11 10.21
C GLU A 351 -8.45 -5.18 9.13
N ILE A 352 -7.55 -4.98 8.17
CA ILE A 352 -7.12 -6.03 7.22
C ILE A 352 -6.36 -7.14 7.96
N TYR A 353 -5.50 -6.86 8.95
CA TYR A 353 -4.84 -7.93 9.71
C TYR A 353 -5.81 -8.70 10.61
N GLU A 354 -6.81 -8.04 11.21
CA GLU A 354 -7.81 -8.64 12.10
C GLU A 354 -8.91 -9.39 11.32
N ASN A 355 -9.35 -8.86 10.17
CA ASN A 355 -10.46 -9.40 9.37
C ASN A 355 -10.03 -9.95 8.00
N GLY A 356 -8.76 -9.91 7.63
CA GLY A 356 -8.31 -10.21 6.25
C GLY A 356 -8.61 -11.62 5.77
N MET A 357 -8.61 -12.61 6.67
CA MET A 357 -9.06 -13.96 6.34
C MET A 357 -10.56 -14.01 6.05
N LYS A 358 -11.37 -13.24 6.78
CA LYS A 358 -12.81 -13.12 6.52
C LYS A 358 -13.07 -12.43 5.18
N ILE A 359 -12.33 -11.35 4.88
CA ILE A 359 -12.36 -10.67 3.58
C ILE A 359 -12.06 -11.67 2.46
N LEU A 360 -11.01 -12.49 2.61
CA LEU A 360 -10.65 -13.50 1.63
C LEU A 360 -11.75 -14.55 1.42
N GLU A 361 -12.38 -15.04 2.49
CA GLU A 361 -13.52 -15.96 2.39
C GLU A 361 -14.72 -15.32 1.69
N GLU A 362 -15.05 -14.06 2.01
CA GLU A 362 -16.14 -13.32 1.38
C GLU A 362 -15.89 -13.09 -0.12
N LEU A 363 -14.67 -12.68 -0.48
CA LEU A 363 -14.25 -12.46 -1.87
C LEU A 363 -14.38 -13.75 -2.68
N THR A 364 -13.89 -14.87 -2.15
CA THR A 364 -13.87 -16.15 -2.88
C THR A 364 -15.25 -16.84 -2.90
N SER A 365 -16.10 -16.62 -1.90
CA SER A 365 -17.46 -17.17 -1.83
C SER A 365 -18.46 -16.44 -2.74
N ASN A 366 -18.25 -15.14 -2.97
CA ASN A 366 -19.10 -14.30 -3.80
C ASN A 366 -18.43 -13.90 -5.13
N ALA A 367 -17.52 -14.75 -5.62
CA ALA A 367 -16.64 -14.39 -6.73
C ALA A 367 -17.38 -14.01 -8.02
N HIS A 368 -18.51 -14.67 -8.31
CA HIS A 368 -19.31 -14.36 -9.50
C HIS A 368 -20.00 -13.00 -9.36
N GLU A 369 -20.66 -12.77 -8.24
CA GLU A 369 -21.41 -11.56 -7.94
C GLU A 369 -20.46 -10.34 -7.93
N ILE A 370 -19.27 -10.48 -7.35
CA ILE A 370 -18.23 -9.45 -7.34
C ILE A 370 -17.72 -9.14 -8.75
N GLN A 371 -17.56 -10.15 -9.62
CA GLN A 371 -17.15 -9.91 -11.01
C GLN A 371 -18.19 -9.14 -11.82
N GLU A 372 -19.48 -9.41 -11.59
CA GLU A 372 -20.56 -8.67 -12.24
C GLU A 372 -20.61 -7.22 -11.77
N GLN A 373 -20.52 -6.99 -10.45
CA GLN A 373 -20.45 -5.65 -9.86
C GLN A 373 -19.22 -4.87 -10.35
N MET A 374 -18.05 -5.53 -10.42
CA MET A 374 -16.81 -4.92 -10.90
C MET A 374 -16.95 -4.43 -12.35
N LEU A 375 -17.52 -5.25 -13.23
CA LEU A 375 -17.73 -4.84 -14.62
C LEU A 375 -18.74 -3.70 -14.71
N GLU A 376 -19.86 -3.80 -13.98
CA GLU A 376 -20.87 -2.74 -13.95
C GLU A 376 -20.29 -1.41 -13.46
N GLU A 377 -19.50 -1.42 -12.39
CA GLU A 377 -18.80 -0.24 -11.86
C GLU A 377 -17.86 0.37 -12.92
N ILE A 378 -17.03 -0.46 -13.56
CA ILE A 378 -16.10 0.00 -14.61
C ILE A 378 -16.87 0.65 -15.78
N LEU A 379 -17.97 0.04 -16.22
CA LEU A 379 -18.73 0.51 -17.37
C LEU A 379 -19.55 1.77 -17.08
N ILE A 380 -20.14 1.88 -15.88
CA ILE A 380 -20.86 3.09 -15.44
C ILE A 380 -19.88 4.26 -15.36
N ARG A 381 -18.74 4.06 -14.69
CA ARG A 381 -17.76 5.12 -14.45
C ARG A 381 -17.10 5.61 -15.73
N ASN A 382 -16.80 4.70 -16.65
CA ASN A 382 -16.04 5.01 -17.87
C ASN A 382 -16.91 5.18 -19.13
N ALA A 383 -18.24 5.18 -18.99
CA ALA A 383 -19.19 5.30 -20.09
C ALA A 383 -18.90 6.47 -21.05
N GLY A 384 -18.49 7.62 -20.50
CA GLY A 384 -18.25 8.86 -21.24
C GLY A 384 -16.88 8.99 -21.88
N THR A 385 -16.04 7.95 -21.81
CA THR A 385 -14.65 8.02 -22.30
C THR A 385 -14.58 7.93 -23.82
N GLU A 386 -13.54 8.53 -24.41
CA GLU A 386 -13.33 8.48 -25.87
C GLU A 386 -13.23 7.03 -26.38
N TYR A 387 -12.61 6.13 -25.60
CA TYR A 387 -12.47 4.73 -25.96
C TYR A 387 -13.81 3.97 -25.93
N LEU A 388 -14.55 4.00 -24.82
CA LEU A 388 -15.78 3.21 -24.68
C LEU A 388 -16.95 3.78 -25.48
N SER A 389 -17.05 5.10 -25.64
CA SER A 389 -18.12 5.74 -26.43
C SER A 389 -18.16 5.29 -27.89
N ARG A 390 -17.06 4.77 -28.44
CA ARG A 390 -16.98 4.20 -29.80
C ARG A 390 -17.73 2.87 -29.94
N PHE A 391 -17.92 2.15 -28.83
CA PHE A 391 -18.48 0.79 -28.82
C PHE A 391 -19.90 0.72 -28.24
N PHE A 392 -20.38 1.77 -27.59
CA PHE A 392 -21.72 1.84 -27.01
C PHE A 392 -22.56 2.93 -27.68
N VAL A 393 -23.69 2.53 -28.28
CA VAL A 393 -24.70 3.45 -28.82
C VAL A 393 -25.82 3.60 -27.78
N ASN A 394 -26.20 4.84 -27.44
CA ASN A 394 -27.31 5.17 -26.52
C ASN A 394 -27.19 4.62 -25.07
N GLY A 395 -25.99 4.55 -24.50
CA GLY A 395 -25.79 4.22 -23.06
C GLY A 395 -26.11 2.77 -22.68
N GLN A 396 -26.13 1.86 -23.66
CA GLN A 396 -26.42 0.44 -23.48
C GLN A 396 -25.23 -0.34 -22.87
N ASN A 397 -24.81 0.04 -21.66
CA ASN A 397 -23.55 -0.35 -21.03
C ASN A 397 -23.62 -1.66 -20.22
N HIS A 398 -24.46 -2.61 -20.65
CA HIS A 398 -24.62 -3.89 -19.96
C HIS A 398 -23.60 -4.94 -20.44
N LYS A 399 -23.27 -5.92 -19.56
CA LYS A 399 -22.29 -6.99 -19.79
C LYS A 399 -22.39 -7.66 -21.17
N GLN A 400 -23.60 -7.94 -21.64
CA GLN A 400 -23.81 -8.59 -22.94
C GLN A 400 -23.34 -7.73 -24.12
N ASN A 401 -23.59 -6.42 -24.06
CA ASN A 401 -23.16 -5.47 -25.07
C ASN A 401 -21.65 -5.22 -24.99
N PHE A 402 -21.10 -5.18 -23.77
CA PHE A 402 -19.64 -5.11 -23.57
C PHE A 402 -18.92 -6.26 -24.28
N LYS A 403 -19.36 -7.51 -24.05
CA LYS A 403 -18.76 -8.69 -24.67
C LYS A 403 -18.91 -8.75 -26.19
N THR A 404 -19.95 -8.12 -26.72
CA THR A 404 -20.26 -8.13 -28.16
C THR A 404 -19.56 -7.00 -28.91
N ASN A 405 -19.50 -5.80 -28.31
CA ASN A 405 -19.08 -4.59 -29.00
C ASN A 405 -17.63 -4.20 -28.70
N VAL A 406 -17.14 -4.47 -27.49
CA VAL A 406 -15.76 -4.09 -27.11
C VAL A 406 -14.81 -5.19 -27.58
N PRO A 407 -13.81 -4.87 -28.42
CA PRO A 407 -12.86 -5.85 -28.94
C PRO A 407 -11.89 -6.31 -27.85
N ILE A 408 -11.35 -7.51 -28.04
CA ILE A 408 -10.19 -7.99 -27.28
C ILE A 408 -8.95 -7.37 -27.91
N VAL A 409 -8.08 -6.76 -27.11
CA VAL A 409 -6.95 -5.94 -27.58
C VAL A 409 -5.63 -6.37 -26.97
N THR A 410 -4.53 -6.03 -27.64
CA THR A 410 -3.16 -6.10 -27.09
C THR A 410 -2.67 -4.70 -26.71
N TYR A 411 -1.41 -4.59 -26.27
CA TYR A 411 -0.83 -3.31 -25.88
C TYR A 411 -0.71 -2.35 -27.06
N GLU A 412 -0.42 -2.88 -28.23
CA GLU A 412 -0.19 -2.13 -29.46
C GLU A 412 -1.47 -1.39 -29.91
N ASP A 413 -2.64 -1.96 -29.66
CA ASP A 413 -3.93 -1.34 -29.98
C ASP A 413 -4.26 -0.13 -29.08
N ILE A 414 -3.82 -0.18 -27.81
CA ILE A 414 -4.11 0.87 -26.81
C ILE A 414 -2.96 1.86 -26.61
N LYS A 415 -1.76 1.53 -27.09
CA LYS A 415 -0.55 2.36 -27.01
C LYS A 415 -0.78 3.79 -27.51
N PRO A 416 -1.50 4.05 -28.63
CA PRO A 416 -1.75 5.43 -29.08
C PRO A 416 -2.46 6.30 -28.05
N TYR A 417 -3.39 5.73 -27.27
CA TYR A 417 -4.09 6.49 -26.23
C TYR A 417 -3.20 6.70 -25.00
N ILE A 418 -2.40 5.69 -24.62
CA ILE A 418 -1.42 5.80 -23.53
C ILE A 418 -0.38 6.88 -23.84
N ASP A 419 0.13 6.92 -25.07
CA ASP A 419 1.09 7.93 -25.51
C ASP A 419 0.49 9.34 -25.48
N ARG A 420 -0.77 9.52 -25.90
CA ARG A 420 -1.48 10.81 -25.82
C ARG A 420 -1.55 11.33 -24.38
N ILE A 421 -1.92 10.45 -23.44
CA ILE A 421 -1.97 10.79 -22.01
C ILE A 421 -0.56 11.11 -21.48
N ALA A 422 0.44 10.29 -21.79
CA ALA A 422 1.82 10.52 -21.36
C ALA A 422 2.38 11.86 -21.88
N ASN A 423 1.84 12.36 -23.01
CA ASN A 423 2.17 13.66 -23.60
C ASN A 423 1.29 14.83 -23.11
N GLY A 424 0.35 14.59 -22.20
CA GLY A 424 -0.40 15.65 -21.51
C GLY A 424 -1.87 15.77 -21.87
N GLU A 425 -2.41 14.90 -22.73
CA GLU A 425 -3.86 14.84 -22.91
C GLU A 425 -4.56 14.25 -21.67
N THR A 426 -5.82 14.62 -21.45
CA THR A 426 -6.58 14.21 -20.28
C THR A 426 -6.87 12.70 -20.27
N SER A 427 -6.90 12.09 -19.08
CA SER A 427 -7.16 10.65 -18.92
C SER A 427 -8.51 10.18 -19.46
N SER A 428 -9.49 11.08 -19.60
CA SER A 428 -10.84 10.86 -20.15
C SER A 428 -10.89 10.18 -21.52
N ILE A 429 -9.75 10.13 -22.22
CA ILE A 429 -9.56 9.34 -23.43
C ILE A 429 -9.77 7.84 -23.17
N LEU A 430 -9.20 7.32 -22.08
CA LEU A 430 -9.24 5.90 -21.72
C LEU A 430 -10.14 5.63 -20.50
N PHE A 431 -10.22 6.56 -19.54
CA PHE A 431 -11.01 6.41 -18.31
C PHE A 431 -11.34 7.74 -17.64
N ALA A 432 -12.40 7.79 -16.84
CA ALA A 432 -12.95 9.05 -16.32
C ALA A 432 -12.10 9.71 -15.23
N ASP A 433 -11.44 8.92 -14.39
CA ASP A 433 -10.63 9.44 -13.28
C ASP A 433 -9.26 9.98 -13.73
N PRO A 434 -8.63 10.90 -12.99
CA PRO A 434 -7.27 11.32 -13.26
C PRO A 434 -6.27 10.18 -13.05
N ILE A 435 -5.29 10.09 -13.95
CA ILE A 435 -4.09 9.25 -13.78
C ILE A 435 -3.19 9.89 -12.74
N THR A 436 -2.72 9.10 -11.79
CA THR A 436 -1.72 9.56 -10.81
C THR A 436 -0.30 9.15 -11.20
N GLN A 437 -0.14 8.01 -11.88
CA GLN A 437 1.16 7.50 -12.31
C GLN A 437 1.02 6.41 -13.39
N PHE A 438 2.13 6.09 -14.04
CA PHE A 438 2.28 4.91 -14.90
C PHE A 438 3.11 3.83 -14.20
N ILE A 439 2.66 2.57 -14.31
CA ILE A 439 3.43 1.40 -13.93
C ILE A 439 4.15 0.85 -15.16
N GLN A 440 5.47 0.74 -15.08
CA GLN A 440 6.29 0.09 -16.08
C GLN A 440 6.17 -1.43 -15.95
N SER A 441 5.77 -2.09 -17.04
CA SER A 441 5.78 -3.54 -17.16
C SER A 441 7.15 -4.07 -17.56
N THR A 442 7.47 -5.28 -17.12
CA THR A 442 8.63 -6.03 -17.64
C THR A 442 8.42 -6.51 -19.08
N GLY A 443 7.15 -6.62 -19.51
CA GLY A 443 6.83 -6.84 -20.92
C GLY A 443 7.19 -5.60 -21.73
N THR A 444 7.90 -5.79 -22.84
CA THR A 444 8.29 -4.70 -23.74
C THR A 444 7.42 -4.69 -24.99
N SER A 445 7.25 -3.49 -25.55
CA SER A 445 6.71 -3.23 -26.89
C SER A 445 7.76 -2.42 -27.63
N GLU A 446 8.22 -2.87 -28.80
CA GLU A 446 9.30 -2.22 -29.57
C GLU A 446 10.59 -1.98 -28.76
N GLY A 447 10.89 -2.87 -27.81
CA GLY A 447 12.08 -2.78 -26.95
C GLY A 447 11.96 -1.81 -25.77
N LYS A 448 10.84 -1.09 -25.61
CA LYS A 448 10.57 -0.23 -24.45
C LYS A 448 9.58 -0.87 -23.47
N PRO A 449 9.70 -0.63 -22.15
CA PRO A 449 8.73 -1.09 -21.17
C PRO A 449 7.31 -0.59 -21.50
N LYS A 450 6.31 -1.46 -21.40
CA LYS A 450 4.90 -1.05 -21.51
C LYS A 450 4.53 -0.13 -20.35
N LEU A 451 3.93 1.02 -20.63
CA LEU A 451 3.38 1.93 -19.63
C LEU A 451 1.93 1.56 -19.35
N ILE A 452 1.64 1.18 -18.12
CA ILE A 452 0.29 0.79 -17.66
C ILE A 452 -0.27 1.92 -16.81
N PRO A 453 -1.39 2.55 -17.18
CA PRO A 453 -1.96 3.65 -16.39
C PRO A 453 -2.47 3.16 -15.03
N MET A 454 -2.39 4.03 -14.02
CA MET A 454 -2.88 3.75 -12.68
C MET A 454 -3.59 4.98 -12.09
N THR A 455 -4.70 4.72 -11.41
CA THR A 455 -5.42 5.70 -10.57
C THR A 455 -5.04 5.53 -9.11
N ALA A 456 -5.33 6.52 -8.25
CA ALA A 456 -5.13 6.38 -6.80
C ALA A 456 -5.86 5.14 -6.25
N GLU A 457 -7.15 4.99 -6.57
CA GLU A 457 -7.98 3.88 -6.09
C GLU A 457 -7.51 2.51 -6.61
N SER A 458 -7.17 2.41 -7.89
CA SER A 458 -6.67 1.14 -8.44
C SER A 458 -5.30 0.75 -7.87
N PHE A 459 -4.48 1.74 -7.50
CA PHE A 459 -3.23 1.50 -6.79
C PHE A 459 -3.49 1.01 -5.36
N GLU A 460 -4.38 1.68 -4.61
CA GLU A 460 -4.78 1.32 -3.25
C GLU A 460 -5.36 -0.10 -3.17
N LYS A 461 -6.29 -0.47 -4.07
CA LYS A 461 -6.85 -1.83 -4.16
C LYS A 461 -5.75 -2.90 -4.30
N ARG A 462 -4.67 -2.61 -5.04
CA ARG A 462 -3.54 -3.54 -5.20
C ARG A 462 -2.62 -3.62 -3.97
N MET A 463 -2.57 -2.59 -3.13
CA MET A 463 -1.73 -2.57 -1.92
C MET A 463 -2.19 -3.56 -0.84
N VAL A 464 -3.46 -3.98 -0.88
CA VAL A 464 -4.05 -4.91 0.09
C VAL A 464 -3.54 -6.34 -0.11
N LYS A 465 -3.24 -6.75 -1.35
CA LYS A 465 -2.84 -8.14 -1.64
C LYS A 465 -1.59 -8.60 -0.86
N PRO A 466 -0.47 -7.86 -0.82
CA PRO A 466 0.69 -8.26 -0.03
C PRO A 466 0.36 -8.57 1.44
N LEU A 467 -0.61 -7.86 2.04
CA LEU A 467 -1.07 -8.11 3.40
C LEU A 467 -1.86 -9.41 3.51
N LEU A 468 -2.78 -9.67 2.58
CA LEU A 468 -3.53 -10.94 2.51
C LEU A 468 -2.60 -12.15 2.32
N VAL A 469 -1.57 -11.99 1.49
CA VAL A 469 -0.53 -13.01 1.30
C VAL A 469 0.18 -13.30 2.61
N ASP A 470 0.61 -12.26 3.34
CA ASP A 470 1.30 -12.43 4.63
C ASP A 470 0.41 -13.14 5.68
N LEU A 471 -0.89 -12.84 5.70
CA LEU A 471 -1.87 -13.51 6.57
C LEU A 471 -2.02 -14.99 6.25
N VAL A 472 -2.18 -15.34 4.97
CA VAL A 472 -2.27 -16.74 4.53
C VAL A 472 -1.00 -17.51 4.89
N MET A 473 0.16 -16.89 4.68
CA MET A 473 1.45 -17.47 5.05
C MET A 473 1.53 -17.77 6.56
N LYS A 474 1.20 -16.79 7.40
CA LYS A 474 1.19 -16.94 8.87
C LYS A 474 0.19 -17.99 9.36
N LYS A 475 -0.95 -18.12 8.69
CA LYS A 475 -1.96 -19.15 8.99
C LYS A 475 -1.46 -20.55 8.65
N CYS A 476 -0.76 -20.71 7.52
CA CYS A 476 -0.34 -22.02 7.03
C CYS A 476 1.01 -22.49 7.57
N ILE A 477 1.87 -21.58 8.01
CA ILE A 477 3.23 -21.88 8.49
C ILE A 477 3.37 -21.33 9.91
N SER A 478 3.35 -22.24 10.88
CA SER A 478 3.45 -21.90 12.31
C SER A 478 4.79 -21.24 12.66
N GLY A 479 4.75 -20.20 13.50
CA GLY A 479 5.95 -19.52 14.00
C GLY A 479 6.44 -18.36 13.12
N LEU A 480 5.80 -18.07 11.99
CA LEU A 480 6.15 -16.90 11.16
C LEU A 480 5.83 -15.55 11.84
N ASP A 481 4.98 -15.54 12.85
CA ASP A 481 4.62 -14.37 13.66
C ASP A 481 5.61 -14.10 14.81
N GLN A 482 6.49 -15.05 15.11
CA GLN A 482 7.43 -14.99 16.24
C GLN A 482 8.79 -14.38 15.87
N GLY A 483 9.01 -14.00 14.61
CA GLY A 483 10.27 -13.45 14.14
C GLY A 483 10.14 -12.49 12.96
N LYS A 484 11.28 -12.17 12.34
CA LYS A 484 11.42 -11.24 11.22
C LYS A 484 11.55 -11.97 9.89
N SER A 485 11.21 -11.26 8.82
CA SER A 485 11.41 -11.68 7.44
C SER A 485 12.67 -11.05 6.87
N PHE A 486 13.65 -11.86 6.49
CA PHE A 486 14.74 -11.41 5.65
C PHE A 486 14.32 -11.46 4.19
N TYR A 487 13.70 -10.39 3.70
CA TYR A 487 13.21 -10.31 2.33
C TYR A 487 13.95 -9.22 1.56
N LEU A 488 14.51 -9.58 0.41
CA LEU A 488 15.29 -8.67 -0.43
C LEU A 488 14.37 -7.83 -1.32
N PHE A 489 14.47 -6.52 -1.16
CA PHE A 489 13.70 -5.54 -1.92
C PHE A 489 14.64 -4.63 -2.71
N PHE A 490 14.30 -4.34 -3.97
CA PHE A 490 15.09 -3.42 -4.79
C PHE A 490 14.17 -2.47 -5.55
N VAL A 491 14.56 -1.19 -5.56
CA VAL A 491 13.89 -0.12 -6.30
C VAL A 491 14.61 0.19 -7.62
N LYS A 492 13.92 0.93 -8.49
CA LYS A 492 14.50 1.52 -9.70
C LYS A 492 14.29 3.03 -9.72
N PRO A 493 15.13 3.78 -10.45
CA PRO A 493 14.85 5.17 -10.76
C PRO A 493 13.50 5.31 -11.45
N GLU A 494 12.77 6.34 -11.06
CA GLU A 494 11.51 6.70 -11.69
C GLU A 494 11.79 7.57 -12.91
N MET A 495 10.91 7.50 -13.90
CA MET A 495 10.98 8.34 -15.09
C MET A 495 9.80 9.30 -15.10
N GLU A 496 10.04 10.56 -15.43
CA GLU A 496 8.97 11.52 -15.63
C GLU A 496 8.53 11.48 -17.10
N THR A 497 7.23 11.38 -17.35
CA THR A 497 6.68 11.51 -18.70
C THR A 497 6.64 12.98 -19.14
N PRO A 498 6.50 13.29 -20.44
CA PRO A 498 6.40 14.69 -20.90
C PRO A 498 5.28 15.50 -20.23
N SER A 499 4.22 14.84 -19.76
CA SER A 499 3.12 15.46 -19.00
C SER A 499 3.43 15.77 -17.53
N GLY A 500 4.57 15.33 -17.00
CA GLY A 500 4.91 15.41 -15.57
C GLY A 500 4.43 14.22 -14.73
N LEU A 501 3.71 13.26 -15.32
CA LEU A 501 3.31 12.03 -14.61
C LEU A 501 4.52 11.11 -14.39
N MET A 502 4.65 10.58 -13.17
CA MET A 502 5.71 9.64 -12.82
C MET A 502 5.43 8.25 -13.39
N ALA A 503 6.47 7.61 -13.94
CA ALA A 503 6.46 6.26 -14.45
C ALA A 503 7.51 5.41 -13.71
N SER A 504 7.08 4.35 -13.05
CA SER A 504 7.94 3.55 -12.16
C SER A 504 7.51 2.08 -12.14
N LEU A 505 8.29 1.22 -11.49
CA LEU A 505 7.83 -0.14 -11.19
C LEU A 505 6.77 -0.11 -10.09
N TYR A 506 5.79 -1.02 -10.17
CA TYR A 506 4.79 -1.19 -9.12
C TYR A 506 5.41 -1.36 -7.74
N THR A 507 6.45 -2.20 -7.64
CA THR A 507 7.17 -2.44 -6.38
C THR A 507 7.87 -1.19 -5.87
N THR A 508 8.47 -0.37 -6.76
CA THR A 508 9.10 0.89 -6.37
C THR A 508 8.09 1.88 -5.81
N SER A 509 6.97 2.09 -6.51
CA SER A 509 5.90 2.95 -5.97
C SER A 509 5.36 2.39 -4.66
N TYR A 510 5.16 1.08 -4.55
CA TYR A 510 4.66 0.45 -3.33
C TYR A 510 5.61 0.64 -2.13
N PHE A 511 6.92 0.45 -2.30
CA PHE A 511 7.89 0.60 -1.20
C PHE A 511 8.00 2.04 -0.67
N LYS A 512 7.63 3.04 -1.49
CA LYS A 512 7.58 4.44 -1.05
C LYS A 512 6.34 4.78 -0.24
N THR A 513 5.29 3.96 -0.31
CA THR A 513 4.02 4.21 0.39
C THR A 513 4.16 4.08 1.90
N GLN A 514 3.31 4.79 2.63
CA GLN A 514 3.21 4.63 4.08
C GLN A 514 2.69 3.25 4.49
N ILE A 515 1.89 2.60 3.63
CA ILE A 515 1.38 1.24 3.88
C ILE A 515 2.53 0.23 3.98
N PHE A 516 3.48 0.29 3.05
CA PHE A 516 4.66 -0.57 3.13
C PHE A 516 5.54 -0.22 4.34
N LYS A 517 5.87 1.06 4.51
CA LYS A 517 6.76 1.55 5.58
C LYS A 517 6.23 1.23 6.99
N ASN A 518 4.92 1.35 7.19
CA ASN A 518 4.29 1.12 8.49
C ASN A 518 3.72 -0.29 8.68
N GLY A 519 3.64 -1.09 7.62
CA GLY A 519 3.17 -2.47 7.60
C GLY A 519 4.32 -3.45 7.45
N LEU A 520 4.45 -4.08 6.27
CA LEU A 520 5.39 -5.18 6.01
C LEU A 520 6.84 -4.84 6.35
N ALA A 521 7.29 -3.60 6.13
CA ALA A 521 8.68 -3.21 6.40
C ALA A 521 9.06 -3.34 7.89
N LYS A 522 8.12 -3.13 8.82
CA LYS A 522 8.37 -3.28 10.26
C LYS A 522 8.72 -4.70 10.68
N PHE A 523 8.24 -5.69 9.92
CA PHE A 523 8.49 -7.10 10.17
C PHE A 523 9.66 -7.63 9.34
N CYS A 524 10.34 -6.77 8.57
CA CYS A 524 11.51 -7.14 7.79
C CYS A 524 12.81 -6.78 8.52
N THR A 525 13.91 -7.48 8.20
CA THR A 525 15.23 -7.16 8.75
C THR A 525 15.83 -5.89 8.14
N SER A 526 15.51 -5.62 6.87
CA SER A 526 16.11 -4.55 6.07
C SER A 526 15.49 -3.18 6.36
N PRO A 527 16.29 -2.15 6.67
CA PRO A 527 15.82 -0.77 6.82
C PRO A 527 15.21 -0.21 5.53
N ILE A 528 14.25 0.71 5.66
CA ILE A 528 13.62 1.35 4.51
C ILE A 528 14.65 2.06 3.63
N ASP A 529 15.63 2.74 4.22
CA ASP A 529 16.64 3.48 3.46
C ASP A 529 17.56 2.58 2.63
N THR A 530 17.86 1.36 3.12
CA THR A 530 18.65 0.40 2.34
C THR A 530 17.84 -0.21 1.20
N ILE A 531 16.53 -0.38 1.39
CA ILE A 531 15.58 -0.82 0.35
C ILE A 531 15.41 0.23 -0.75
N LEU A 532 15.38 1.52 -0.38
CA LEU A 532 15.19 2.64 -1.30
C LEU A 532 16.50 3.11 -1.96
N CYS A 533 17.64 2.51 -1.62
CA CYS A 533 18.92 2.81 -2.27
C CYS A 533 18.90 2.41 -3.75
N LEU A 534 19.27 3.34 -4.63
CA LEU A 534 19.28 3.13 -6.08
C LEU A 534 20.50 2.34 -6.56
N ASP A 535 21.58 2.30 -5.75
CA ASP A 535 22.73 1.44 -5.99
C ASP A 535 22.42 0.03 -5.49
N ASN A 536 22.10 -0.87 -6.43
CA ASN A 536 21.74 -2.24 -6.11
C ASN A 536 22.85 -3.01 -5.38
N LYS A 537 24.12 -2.68 -5.59
CA LYS A 537 25.25 -3.34 -4.93
C LYS A 537 25.31 -2.94 -3.47
N GLN A 538 25.21 -1.63 -3.19
CA GLN A 538 25.16 -1.12 -1.81
C GLN A 538 23.91 -1.59 -1.09
N SER A 539 22.75 -1.53 -1.75
CA SER A 539 21.47 -2.03 -1.23
C SER A 539 21.56 -3.50 -0.85
N MET A 540 22.06 -4.36 -1.74
CA MET A 540 22.21 -5.80 -1.49
C MET A 540 23.15 -6.08 -0.32
N TYR A 541 24.31 -5.39 -0.28
CA TYR A 541 25.28 -5.55 0.80
C TYR A 541 24.70 -5.16 2.17
N CYS A 542 24.06 -4.00 2.28
CA CYS A 542 23.44 -3.55 3.53
C CYS A 542 22.27 -4.46 3.96
N GLN A 543 21.45 -4.95 3.02
CA GLN A 543 20.36 -5.88 3.33
C GLN A 543 20.89 -7.24 3.82
N LEU A 544 21.94 -7.80 3.21
CA LEU A 544 22.58 -9.03 3.68
C LEU A 544 23.21 -8.84 5.06
N LEU A 545 23.90 -7.72 5.29
CA LEU A 545 24.51 -7.42 6.58
C LEU A 545 23.47 -7.34 7.71
N THR A 546 22.35 -6.67 7.47
CA THR A 546 21.23 -6.63 8.44
C THR A 546 20.55 -7.99 8.63
N GLY A 547 20.43 -8.78 7.56
CA GLY A 547 19.93 -10.16 7.63
C GLY A 547 20.82 -11.08 8.47
N LEU A 548 22.15 -10.93 8.40
CA LEU A 548 23.12 -11.72 9.18
C LEU A 548 23.16 -11.28 10.66
N LEU A 549 23.10 -9.97 10.94
CA LEU A 549 23.07 -9.45 12.31
C LEU A 549 21.82 -9.92 13.08
N LEU A 550 20.69 -10.06 12.39
CA LEU A 550 19.42 -10.48 12.99
C LEU A 550 19.14 -11.98 12.77
N ARG A 551 20.17 -12.79 12.51
CA ARG A 551 20.01 -14.17 12.00
C ARG A 551 19.09 -15.06 12.84
N ASP A 552 19.13 -14.91 14.17
CA ASP A 552 18.36 -15.72 15.11
C ASP A 552 16.88 -15.30 15.18
N GLU A 553 16.53 -14.11 14.66
CA GLU A 553 15.16 -13.65 14.53
C GLU A 553 14.54 -14.01 13.17
N VAL A 554 15.32 -14.48 12.19
CA VAL A 554 14.83 -14.70 10.81
C VAL A 554 14.03 -16.00 10.71
N VAL A 555 12.72 -15.88 10.51
CA VAL A 555 11.79 -17.00 10.33
C VAL A 555 11.38 -17.22 8.86
N ARG A 556 11.62 -16.23 8.00
CA ARG A 556 11.33 -16.28 6.55
C ARG A 556 12.46 -15.60 5.79
N ILE A 557 12.98 -16.26 4.77
CA ILE A 557 13.91 -15.65 3.80
C ILE A 557 13.23 -15.56 2.42
N GLY A 558 13.53 -14.55 1.61
CA GLY A 558 12.93 -14.48 0.29
C GLY A 558 13.32 -13.28 -0.56
N SER A 559 12.79 -13.28 -1.77
CA SER A 559 12.84 -12.17 -2.71
C SER A 559 11.73 -12.35 -3.76
N SER A 560 11.47 -11.33 -4.58
CA SER A 560 10.39 -11.37 -5.58
C SER A 560 10.49 -12.56 -6.54
N PHE A 561 11.69 -12.91 -6.98
CA PHE A 561 11.93 -14.00 -7.94
C PHE A 561 13.09 -14.88 -7.48
N ALA A 562 12.99 -16.19 -7.74
CA ALA A 562 14.02 -17.16 -7.37
C ALA A 562 15.44 -16.79 -7.85
N SER A 563 15.54 -16.20 -9.04
CA SER A 563 16.79 -15.69 -9.63
C SER A 563 17.50 -14.67 -8.74
N VAL A 564 16.73 -13.75 -8.13
CA VAL A 564 17.27 -12.69 -7.27
C VAL A 564 17.78 -13.27 -5.97
N LEU A 565 17.08 -14.26 -5.40
CA LEU A 565 17.55 -14.95 -4.20
C LEU A 565 18.83 -15.73 -4.49
N ALA A 566 18.87 -16.50 -5.58
CA ALA A 566 20.07 -17.22 -6.00
C ALA A 566 21.28 -16.28 -6.18
N ARG A 567 21.07 -15.13 -6.85
CA ARG A 567 22.09 -14.10 -7.00
C ARG A 567 22.55 -13.53 -5.66
N SER A 568 21.66 -13.34 -4.70
CA SER A 568 22.04 -12.81 -3.38
C SER A 568 22.88 -13.78 -2.57
N ILE A 569 22.63 -15.09 -2.68
CA ILE A 569 23.49 -16.12 -2.08
C ILE A 569 24.85 -16.15 -2.77
N LYS A 570 24.89 -15.99 -4.10
CA LYS A 570 26.15 -15.84 -4.83
C LYS A 570 26.93 -14.58 -4.41
N PHE A 571 26.23 -13.47 -4.22
CA PHE A 571 26.83 -12.23 -3.70
C PHE A 571 27.38 -12.43 -2.28
N LEU A 572 26.67 -13.17 -1.42
CA LEU A 572 27.17 -13.54 -0.10
C LEU A 572 28.45 -14.38 -0.21
N GLU A 573 28.52 -15.33 -1.15
CA GLU A 573 29.72 -16.13 -1.41
C GLU A 573 30.94 -15.28 -1.79
N ASP A 574 30.73 -14.18 -2.53
CA ASP A 574 31.81 -13.30 -2.95
C ASP A 574 32.23 -12.29 -1.85
N TYR A 575 31.31 -11.91 -0.95
CA TYR A 575 31.50 -10.82 0.03
C TYR A 575 31.48 -11.24 1.50
N TRP A 576 31.28 -12.52 1.85
CA TRP A 576 31.12 -12.94 3.25
C TRP A 576 32.31 -12.53 4.14
N LYS A 577 33.54 -12.54 3.62
CA LYS A 577 34.74 -12.12 4.37
C LYS A 577 34.65 -10.67 4.82
N GLU A 578 34.17 -9.81 3.93
CA GLU A 578 33.99 -8.39 4.19
C GLU A 578 32.83 -8.14 5.15
N LEU A 579 31.71 -8.86 4.96
CA LEU A 579 30.56 -8.83 5.86
C LEU A 579 30.96 -9.26 7.28
N CYS A 580 31.69 -10.36 7.44
CA CYS A 580 32.27 -10.80 8.72
C CYS A 580 33.20 -9.72 9.30
N SER A 581 34.01 -9.06 8.48
CA SER A 581 34.85 -7.96 8.95
C SER A 581 34.03 -6.80 9.50
N ASN A 582 32.95 -6.39 8.82
CA ASN A 582 32.07 -5.31 9.29
C ASN A 582 31.33 -5.68 10.58
N ILE A 583 30.85 -6.93 10.71
CA ILE A 583 30.22 -7.42 11.94
C ILE A 583 31.25 -7.43 13.08
N ARG A 584 32.47 -7.91 12.82
CA ARG A 584 33.54 -8.02 13.81
C ARG A 584 34.00 -6.66 14.34
N THR A 585 34.07 -5.64 13.48
CA THR A 585 34.57 -4.31 13.87
C THR A 585 33.45 -3.35 14.27
N GLY A 586 32.21 -3.59 13.87
CA GLY A 586 31.11 -2.64 13.99
C GLY A 586 31.20 -1.46 13.00
N TYR A 587 32.10 -1.52 12.02
CA TYR A 587 32.28 -0.46 11.01
C TYR A 587 31.82 -0.92 9.64
N LEU A 588 31.02 -0.08 8.99
CA LEU A 588 30.57 -0.29 7.62
C LEU A 588 31.68 0.05 6.62
N SER A 589 31.83 -0.76 5.57
CA SER A 589 32.82 -0.53 4.51
C SER A 589 32.71 0.82 3.82
N ASP A 590 33.85 1.42 3.48
CA ASP A 590 33.94 2.79 2.94
C ASP A 590 33.35 2.96 1.54
N TRP A 591 33.29 1.89 0.74
CA TRP A 591 32.68 1.93 -0.58
C TRP A 591 31.14 2.03 -0.54
N ILE A 592 30.52 1.83 0.62
CA ILE A 592 29.12 2.20 0.85
C ILE A 592 29.05 3.72 0.99
N ALA A 593 28.90 4.40 -0.15
CA ALA A 593 28.91 5.86 -0.25
C ALA A 593 27.53 6.50 -0.05
N ASP A 594 26.43 5.74 -0.21
CA ASP A 594 25.08 6.26 -0.07
C ASP A 594 24.81 6.74 1.38
N PRO A 595 24.50 8.04 1.58
CA PRO A 595 24.33 8.60 2.92
C PRO A 595 23.15 8.00 3.69
N ALA A 596 22.07 7.64 3.00
CA ALA A 596 20.89 7.07 3.63
C ALA A 596 21.17 5.65 4.13
N CYS A 597 21.86 4.83 3.33
CA CYS A 597 22.39 3.53 3.76
C CYS A 597 23.32 3.67 4.96
N ARG A 598 24.29 4.60 4.92
CA ARG A 598 25.23 4.82 6.03
C ARG A 598 24.51 5.20 7.33
N ASN A 599 23.55 6.11 7.25
CA ASN A 599 22.77 6.55 8.41
C ASN A 599 21.88 5.43 8.96
N ALA A 600 21.26 4.63 8.10
CA ALA A 600 20.48 3.48 8.55
C ALA A 600 21.38 2.42 9.20
N MET A 601 22.52 2.11 8.61
CA MET A 601 23.44 1.09 9.12
C MET A 601 24.12 1.51 10.43
N SER A 602 24.40 2.80 10.66
CA SER A 602 24.99 3.27 11.92
C SER A 602 24.07 3.05 13.12
N SER A 603 22.75 3.03 12.91
CA SER A 603 21.78 2.70 13.95
C SER A 603 21.71 1.21 14.29
N ILE A 604 22.26 0.34 13.44
CA ILE A 604 22.21 -1.12 13.57
C ILE A 604 23.57 -1.68 13.99
N LEU A 605 24.64 -1.26 13.32
CA LEU A 605 26.03 -1.57 13.68
C LEU A 605 26.48 -0.69 14.85
N THR A 606 25.83 -0.85 16.00
CA THR A 606 26.10 -0.02 17.19
C THR A 606 27.31 -0.50 17.99
N ARG A 607 27.68 -1.78 17.85
CA ARG A 607 28.81 -2.39 18.57
C ARG A 607 29.49 -3.49 17.73
N PRO A 608 30.77 -3.79 18.00
CA PRO A 608 31.47 -4.91 17.40
C PRO A 608 30.94 -6.26 17.93
N GLU A 609 30.72 -7.24 17.05
CA GLU A 609 30.26 -8.60 17.40
C GLU A 609 31.20 -9.70 16.84
N PRO A 610 32.39 -9.89 17.45
CA PRO A 610 33.39 -10.82 16.95
C PRO A 610 32.94 -12.29 16.97
N GLU A 611 32.19 -12.69 18.00
CA GLU A 611 31.70 -14.08 18.13
C GLU A 611 30.73 -14.45 16.99
N LEU A 612 29.83 -13.53 16.63
CA LEU A 612 28.94 -13.70 15.49
C LEU A 612 29.71 -13.76 14.17
N ALA A 613 30.72 -12.90 14.01
CA ALA A 613 31.56 -12.91 12.82
C ALA A 613 32.35 -14.21 12.66
N ASP A 614 32.89 -14.76 13.75
CA ASP A 614 33.61 -16.04 13.77
C ASP A 614 32.67 -17.22 13.43
N LEU A 615 31.44 -17.21 13.96
CA LEU A 615 30.41 -18.20 13.64
C LEU A 615 30.04 -18.19 12.16
N ILE A 616 29.73 -17.01 11.60
CA ILE A 616 29.39 -16.87 10.17
C ILE A 616 30.57 -17.28 9.30
N GLN A 617 31.79 -16.90 9.68
CA GLN A 617 33.00 -17.30 8.98
C GLN A 617 33.17 -18.82 8.97
N GLN A 618 32.98 -19.50 10.10
CA GLN A 618 33.07 -20.95 10.18
C GLN A 618 32.07 -21.65 9.24
N ILE A 619 30.84 -21.11 9.13
CA ILE A 619 29.81 -21.63 8.23
C ILE A 619 30.20 -21.39 6.76
N CYS A 620 30.62 -20.17 6.41
CA CYS A 620 30.94 -19.79 5.03
C CYS A 620 32.27 -20.38 4.49
N GLU A 621 33.18 -20.81 5.37
CA GLU A 621 34.46 -21.44 5.00
C GLU A 621 34.32 -22.90 4.54
N ASP A 622 33.16 -23.53 4.73
CA ASP A 622 32.91 -24.89 4.21
C ASP A 622 33.03 -24.92 2.67
N LYS A 623 33.52 -26.05 2.15
CA LYS A 623 33.63 -26.32 0.71
C LYS A 623 32.27 -26.49 0.06
N SER A 624 31.26 -26.95 0.80
CA SER A 624 29.90 -27.13 0.30
C SER A 624 28.95 -26.13 0.91
N TRP A 625 28.25 -25.36 0.05
CA TRP A 625 27.18 -24.45 0.45
C TRP A 625 25.79 -25.10 0.43
N GLU A 626 25.75 -26.45 0.44
CA GLU A 626 24.50 -27.19 0.58
C GLU A 626 23.87 -26.89 1.94
N GLY A 627 22.61 -26.45 1.97
CA GLY A 627 21.92 -26.10 3.20
C GLY A 627 22.38 -24.81 3.86
N ILE A 628 23.20 -23.99 3.20
CA ILE A 628 23.77 -22.75 3.75
C ILE A 628 22.71 -21.80 4.35
N ILE A 629 21.51 -21.74 3.77
CA ILE A 629 20.43 -20.90 4.29
C ILE A 629 20.00 -21.36 5.69
N LYS A 630 19.91 -22.68 5.90
CA LYS A 630 19.51 -23.26 7.18
C LYS A 630 20.59 -23.09 8.24
N GLU A 631 21.86 -23.11 7.84
CA GLU A 631 22.98 -22.92 8.78
C GLU A 631 23.15 -21.45 9.19
N LEU A 632 23.07 -20.53 8.21
CA LEU A 632 23.16 -19.11 8.48
C LEU A 632 21.92 -18.57 9.20
N TRP A 633 20.72 -19.06 8.90
CA TRP A 633 19.45 -18.63 9.51
C TRP A 633 18.70 -19.84 10.10
N PRO A 634 19.02 -20.26 11.34
CA PRO A 634 18.59 -21.54 11.90
C PRO A 634 17.08 -21.59 12.18
N GLU A 635 16.45 -20.45 12.42
CA GLU A 635 15.01 -20.36 12.71
C GLU A 635 14.13 -20.26 11.46
N VAL A 636 14.73 -20.25 10.27
CA VAL A 636 13.98 -20.10 9.02
C VAL A 636 13.01 -21.27 8.80
N LYS A 637 11.75 -20.96 8.49
CA LYS A 637 10.68 -21.94 8.28
C LYS A 637 10.32 -22.10 6.80
N CYS A 638 10.58 -21.09 5.97
CA CYS A 638 10.31 -21.15 4.53
C CYS A 638 11.18 -20.18 3.71
N ILE A 639 11.37 -20.52 2.44
CA ILE A 639 11.95 -19.65 1.41
C ILE A 639 10.80 -19.14 0.53
N SER A 640 10.57 -17.82 0.53
CA SER A 640 9.45 -17.18 -0.16
C SER A 640 9.91 -16.47 -1.43
N SER A 641 9.69 -17.09 -2.59
CA SER A 641 10.01 -16.52 -3.91
C SER A 641 9.10 -17.08 -5.01
N ILE A 642 8.90 -16.30 -6.09
CA ILE A 642 8.23 -16.85 -7.28
C ILE A 642 9.16 -17.91 -7.93
N VAL A 643 8.70 -19.17 -7.91
CA VAL A 643 9.39 -20.36 -8.46
C VAL A 643 8.60 -21.03 -9.59
N THR A 644 7.51 -20.42 -10.06
CA THR A 644 6.68 -20.93 -11.16
C THR A 644 7.06 -20.33 -12.52
N GLY A 645 6.62 -20.95 -13.62
CA GLY A 645 6.99 -20.53 -14.98
C GLY A 645 8.50 -20.66 -15.23
N SER A 646 9.10 -19.66 -15.88
CA SER A 646 10.55 -19.61 -16.15
C SER A 646 11.42 -19.65 -14.89
N MET A 647 10.87 -19.35 -13.71
CA MET A 647 11.62 -19.41 -12.45
C MET A 647 11.79 -20.84 -11.91
N SER A 648 11.04 -21.81 -12.44
CA SER A 648 11.12 -23.21 -12.02
C SER A 648 12.50 -23.83 -12.23
N GLN A 649 13.29 -23.28 -13.17
CA GLN A 649 14.68 -23.70 -13.39
C GLN A 649 15.58 -23.52 -12.16
N TYR A 650 15.26 -22.57 -11.27
CA TYR A 650 16.03 -22.29 -10.04
C TYR A 650 15.61 -23.16 -8.85
N ILE A 651 14.53 -23.95 -8.96
CA ILE A 651 14.07 -24.82 -7.86
C ILE A 651 15.20 -25.71 -7.35
N PRO A 652 15.94 -26.47 -8.18
CA PRO A 652 16.99 -27.34 -7.68
C PRO A 652 18.07 -26.56 -6.94
N LEU A 653 18.45 -25.37 -7.43
CA LEU A 653 19.50 -24.55 -6.84
C LEU A 653 19.08 -23.99 -5.48
N LEU A 654 17.82 -23.55 -5.35
CA LEU A 654 17.29 -23.10 -4.07
C LEU A 654 17.04 -24.25 -3.09
N GLU A 655 16.69 -25.45 -3.57
CA GLU A 655 16.62 -26.66 -2.73
C GLU A 655 18.00 -27.03 -2.19
N PHE A 656 19.03 -26.94 -3.03
CA PHE A 656 20.43 -27.13 -2.65
C PHE A 656 20.86 -26.14 -1.56
N TYR A 657 20.65 -24.84 -1.74
CA TYR A 657 20.97 -23.84 -0.71
C TYR A 657 20.06 -23.93 0.53
N GLY A 658 18.82 -24.37 0.36
CA GLY A 658 17.81 -24.45 1.42
C GLY A 658 17.98 -25.64 2.37
N GLY A 659 18.60 -26.75 1.96
CA GLY A 659 18.82 -27.89 2.87
C GLY A 659 17.52 -28.49 3.42
N GLY A 660 16.48 -28.56 2.58
CA GLY A 660 15.16 -29.09 2.92
C GLY A 660 14.15 -28.06 3.45
N ILE A 661 14.48 -26.77 3.48
CA ILE A 661 13.50 -25.70 3.77
C ILE A 661 12.45 -25.64 2.63
N PRO A 662 11.14 -25.58 2.94
CA PRO A 662 10.09 -25.47 1.93
C PRO A 662 10.21 -24.22 1.06
N LEU A 663 10.17 -24.41 -0.26
CA LEU A 663 10.05 -23.33 -1.24
C LEU A 663 8.57 -22.95 -1.43
N VAL A 664 8.26 -21.68 -1.22
CA VAL A 664 6.90 -21.15 -1.28
C VAL A 664 6.81 -20.09 -2.37
N SER A 665 5.89 -20.30 -3.32
CA SER A 665 5.48 -19.26 -4.26
C SER A 665 4.18 -18.61 -3.79
N PRO A 666 4.23 -17.41 -3.19
CA PRO A 666 3.11 -16.89 -2.41
C PRO A 666 2.01 -16.27 -3.27
N ASN A 667 2.34 -15.75 -4.45
CA ASN A 667 1.37 -15.05 -5.29
C ASN A 667 1.76 -14.99 -6.76
N CYS A 668 0.79 -14.62 -7.61
CA CYS A 668 0.96 -14.42 -9.05
C CYS A 668 0.29 -13.10 -9.49
N GLY A 669 0.88 -12.40 -10.45
CA GLY A 669 0.39 -11.12 -10.96
C GLY A 669 1.27 -10.52 -12.05
N SER A 670 0.75 -9.47 -12.69
CA SER A 670 1.42 -8.66 -13.70
C SER A 670 1.30 -7.16 -13.37
N SER A 671 1.98 -6.31 -14.14
CA SER A 671 1.79 -4.85 -14.02
C SER A 671 0.38 -4.44 -14.50
N GLU A 672 -0.18 -5.17 -15.45
CA GLU A 672 -1.51 -4.95 -16.04
C GLU A 672 -2.63 -5.31 -15.08
N ALA A 673 -2.54 -6.47 -14.44
CA ALA A 673 -3.53 -6.94 -13.47
C ALA A 673 -2.92 -7.87 -12.42
N CYS A 674 -3.51 -7.79 -11.23
CA CYS A 674 -3.15 -8.62 -10.13
C CYS A 674 -4.04 -9.88 -10.10
N PHE A 675 -3.48 -11.06 -10.39
CA PHE A 675 -4.27 -12.29 -10.56
C PHE A 675 -4.74 -12.87 -9.23
N GLY A 676 -3.81 -13.39 -8.43
CA GLY A 676 -4.19 -14.28 -7.34
C GLY A 676 -3.10 -14.55 -6.30
N ILE A 677 -3.49 -15.29 -5.27
CA ILE A 677 -2.67 -15.68 -4.13
C ILE A 677 -2.65 -17.20 -3.97
N ASN A 678 -1.56 -17.75 -3.46
CA ASN A 678 -1.45 -19.18 -3.18
C ASN A 678 -2.02 -19.48 -1.79
N LEU A 679 -3.17 -20.14 -1.72
CA LEU A 679 -3.84 -20.53 -0.47
C LEU A 679 -3.25 -21.79 0.18
N LYS A 680 -2.38 -22.52 -0.54
CA LYS A 680 -1.71 -23.73 -0.09
C LYS A 680 -0.18 -23.55 -0.23
N PRO A 681 0.42 -22.64 0.54
CA PRO A 681 1.82 -22.23 0.35
C PRO A 681 2.84 -23.37 0.48
N LEU A 682 2.53 -24.42 1.24
CA LEU A 682 3.38 -25.60 1.45
C LEU A 682 3.24 -26.69 0.36
N SER A 683 2.47 -26.43 -0.70
CA SER A 683 2.39 -27.33 -1.85
C SER A 683 3.76 -27.44 -2.52
N LYS A 684 4.06 -28.59 -3.14
CA LYS A 684 5.29 -28.75 -3.91
C LYS A 684 5.37 -27.67 -5.00
N PRO A 685 6.56 -27.15 -5.35
CA PRO A 685 6.71 -26.07 -6.32
C PRO A 685 5.99 -26.30 -7.66
N PHE A 686 5.98 -27.54 -8.15
CA PHE A 686 5.31 -27.90 -9.40
C PHE A 686 3.78 -28.02 -9.29
N ASP A 687 3.23 -28.16 -8.08
CA ASP A 687 1.79 -28.30 -7.81
C ASP A 687 1.14 -26.96 -7.41
N VAL A 688 1.90 -25.87 -7.41
CA VAL A 688 1.43 -24.54 -6.99
C VAL A 688 0.26 -24.09 -7.87
N SER A 689 -0.83 -23.71 -7.20
CA SER A 689 -2.00 -23.10 -7.81
C SER A 689 -2.33 -21.78 -7.12
N TYR A 690 -2.77 -20.79 -7.88
CA TYR A 690 -3.13 -19.45 -7.39
C TYR A 690 -4.64 -19.25 -7.52
N THR A 691 -5.28 -18.87 -6.42
CA THR A 691 -6.69 -18.50 -6.38
C THR A 691 -6.85 -17.06 -6.84
N ILE A 692 -7.70 -16.81 -7.83
CA ILE A 692 -7.95 -15.45 -8.33
C ILE A 692 -8.69 -14.62 -7.28
N LEU A 693 -8.30 -13.35 -7.14
CA LEU A 693 -9.00 -12.37 -6.32
C LEU A 693 -10.00 -11.59 -7.19
N PRO A 694 -11.32 -11.85 -7.09
CA PRO A 694 -12.32 -11.34 -8.02
C PRO A 694 -12.56 -9.82 -7.93
N ASN A 695 -12.05 -9.14 -6.91
CA ASN A 695 -12.15 -7.69 -6.77
C ASN A 695 -10.98 -6.90 -7.40
N MET A 696 -10.01 -7.58 -8.01
CA MET A 696 -8.79 -6.92 -8.55
C MET A 696 -8.98 -6.36 -9.97
N ALA A 697 -9.75 -7.05 -10.79
CA ALA A 697 -10.12 -6.70 -12.16
C ALA A 697 -11.32 -7.56 -12.57
N TYR A 698 -12.00 -7.22 -13.66
CA TYR A 698 -12.90 -8.15 -14.32
C TYR A 698 -12.10 -9.10 -15.23
N PHE A 699 -12.28 -10.40 -15.06
CA PHE A 699 -11.50 -11.45 -15.71
C PHE A 699 -12.33 -12.24 -16.73
N GLU A 700 -11.81 -12.30 -17.95
CA GLU A 700 -12.26 -13.20 -19.02
C GLU A 700 -11.13 -14.18 -19.38
N PHE A 701 -11.49 -15.32 -19.94
CA PHE A 701 -10.56 -16.42 -20.23
C PHE A 701 -10.74 -16.91 -21.66
N LEU A 702 -9.70 -16.76 -22.49
CA LEU A 702 -9.68 -17.23 -23.87
C LEU A 702 -9.24 -18.70 -23.89
N PRO A 703 -10.07 -19.65 -24.34
CA PRO A 703 -9.66 -21.06 -24.42
C PRO A 703 -8.42 -21.25 -25.31
N VAL A 704 -7.46 -22.05 -24.84
CA VAL A 704 -6.26 -22.43 -25.58
C VAL A 704 -6.34 -23.94 -25.86
N ASN A 705 -6.42 -24.32 -27.13
CA ASN A 705 -6.38 -25.72 -27.54
C ASN A 705 -4.92 -26.20 -27.51
N ASN A 706 -4.64 -27.20 -26.66
CA ASN A 706 -3.31 -27.81 -26.54
C ASN A 706 -3.25 -29.20 -27.21
N ASP A 707 -4.20 -29.49 -28.10
CA ASP A 707 -4.11 -30.68 -28.94
C ASP A 707 -3.07 -30.38 -30.03
N GLY A 708 -1.92 -31.07 -29.97
CA GLY A 708 -0.81 -30.89 -30.89
C GLY A 708 -1.25 -31.00 -32.35
N GLY A 709 -1.41 -29.84 -33.00
CA GLY A 709 -1.82 -29.73 -34.38
C GLY A 709 -1.88 -28.26 -34.79
N GLY A 710 -0.80 -27.77 -35.39
CA GLY A 710 -0.69 -26.38 -35.83
C GLY A 710 -1.80 -25.99 -36.80
N LYS A 711 -2.71 -25.13 -36.36
CA LYS A 711 -3.39 -24.15 -37.23
C LYS A 711 -3.49 -22.82 -36.49
N SER A 712 -2.74 -21.85 -36.99
CA SER A 712 -2.66 -20.46 -36.53
C SER A 712 -4.02 -19.76 -36.55
N ARG A 713 -4.26 -18.86 -35.59
CA ARG A 713 -5.29 -17.80 -35.68
C ARG A 713 -4.61 -16.49 -36.05
N GLU A 714 -4.55 -16.22 -37.36
CA GLU A 714 -4.32 -14.88 -37.90
C GLU A 714 -5.53 -14.58 -38.77
N PHE A 715 -6.62 -14.06 -38.19
CA PHE A 715 -7.74 -13.39 -38.87
C PHE A 715 -8.74 -12.87 -37.82
N ILE A 716 -8.41 -11.75 -37.16
CA ILE A 716 -9.44 -10.83 -36.66
C ILE A 716 -8.97 -9.41 -36.96
N LEU A 717 -9.11 -9.00 -38.22
CA LEU A 717 -9.09 -7.59 -38.61
C LEU A 717 -10.13 -7.34 -39.70
N ARG A 718 -10.96 -6.32 -39.44
CA ARG A 718 -11.89 -5.58 -40.32
C ARG A 718 -13.24 -6.20 -40.64
N GLY A 719 -14.27 -5.39 -40.35
CA GLY A 719 -15.66 -5.66 -40.67
C GLY A 719 -16.08 -5.33 -42.11
N ALA A 720 -17.29 -5.82 -42.41
CA ALA A 720 -18.23 -5.45 -43.46
C ALA A 720 -17.79 -5.62 -44.94
N SER A 721 -18.32 -6.66 -45.59
CA SER A 721 -19.24 -6.48 -46.73
C SER A 721 -20.07 -7.76 -46.98
N ALA A 722 -21.30 -7.58 -47.42
CA ALA A 722 -22.28 -8.63 -47.71
C ALA A 722 -22.00 -9.34 -49.04
N THR A 723 -22.30 -10.64 -49.13
CA THR A 723 -23.14 -11.28 -50.17
C THR A 723 -23.28 -12.79 -49.91
N GLU A 724 -24.38 -13.35 -50.42
CA GLU A 724 -25.03 -14.59 -50.02
C GLU A 724 -24.43 -15.90 -50.58
N SER A 725 -24.87 -17.00 -49.95
CA SER A 725 -25.16 -18.33 -50.50
C SER A 725 -24.06 -19.40 -50.56
N SER A 726 -24.16 -20.42 -49.70
CA SER A 726 -24.64 -21.77 -50.05
C SER A 726 -24.48 -22.75 -48.88
N GLU A 727 -25.49 -23.59 -48.70
CA GLU A 727 -25.64 -24.56 -47.62
C GLU A 727 -24.74 -25.81 -47.79
N SER A 728 -24.38 -26.39 -46.63
CA SER A 728 -24.29 -27.82 -46.30
C SER A 728 -22.92 -28.34 -45.87
N THR A 729 -22.70 -28.43 -44.55
CA THR A 729 -22.58 -29.70 -43.78
C THR A 729 -22.14 -29.39 -42.34
N ASN A 730 -22.93 -29.89 -41.39
CA ASN A 730 -22.84 -29.59 -39.96
C ASN A 730 -21.64 -30.30 -39.31
N GLU A 731 -20.54 -29.58 -39.15
CA GLU A 731 -19.66 -29.65 -37.97
C GLU A 731 -19.18 -28.22 -37.70
N THR A 732 -20.02 -27.42 -37.02
CA THR A 732 -19.62 -26.10 -36.53
C THR A 732 -18.48 -26.25 -35.55
N THR A 733 -17.25 -26.03 -36.04
CA THR A 733 -16.09 -25.65 -35.26
C THR A 733 -16.49 -24.52 -34.32
N THR A 734 -16.66 -24.83 -33.04
CA THR A 734 -17.02 -23.85 -32.01
C THR A 734 -15.94 -22.78 -31.97
N ILE A 735 -16.28 -21.58 -32.44
CA ILE A 735 -15.45 -20.39 -32.33
C ILE A 735 -15.19 -20.17 -30.83
N ASP A 736 -13.94 -20.34 -30.38
CA ASP A 736 -13.51 -20.14 -28.98
C ASP A 736 -13.78 -18.70 -28.51
N LYS A 737 -14.97 -18.48 -27.93
CA LYS A 737 -15.36 -17.24 -27.27
C LYS A 737 -14.74 -17.18 -25.87
N PRO A 738 -14.35 -15.99 -25.38
CA PRO A 738 -13.93 -15.83 -24.00
C PRO A 738 -15.02 -16.27 -23.02
N VAL A 739 -14.62 -16.95 -21.95
CA VAL A 739 -15.52 -17.38 -20.88
C VAL A 739 -15.30 -16.52 -19.63
N ASP A 740 -16.36 -16.36 -18.82
CA ASP A 740 -16.27 -15.67 -17.52
C ASP A 740 -15.47 -16.48 -16.50
N LEU A 741 -14.99 -15.82 -15.45
CA LEU A 741 -14.34 -16.44 -14.28
C LEU A 741 -15.11 -17.66 -13.75
N ALA A 742 -16.44 -17.58 -13.63
CA ALA A 742 -17.27 -18.66 -13.10
C ALA A 742 -17.49 -19.82 -14.10
N SER A 743 -17.15 -19.63 -15.38
CA SER A 743 -17.42 -20.60 -16.46
C SER A 743 -16.19 -21.40 -16.90
N VAL A 744 -15.04 -21.17 -16.26
CA VAL A 744 -13.82 -21.94 -16.55
C VAL A 744 -13.98 -23.40 -16.13
N LYS A 745 -13.33 -24.31 -16.84
CA LYS A 745 -13.42 -25.76 -16.61
C LYS A 745 -12.08 -26.32 -16.13
N ILE A 746 -12.14 -27.15 -15.08
CA ILE A 746 -10.97 -27.87 -14.54
C ILE A 746 -10.25 -28.63 -15.66
N GLY A 747 -8.92 -28.57 -15.68
CA GLY A 747 -8.06 -29.23 -16.65
C GLY A 747 -7.92 -28.51 -18.00
N ARG A 748 -8.71 -27.47 -18.28
CA ARG A 748 -8.59 -26.65 -19.49
C ARG A 748 -7.58 -25.52 -19.32
N TYR A 749 -7.03 -25.09 -20.45
CA TYR A 749 -6.04 -24.03 -20.57
C TYR A 749 -6.70 -22.77 -21.10
N TYR A 750 -6.34 -21.63 -20.53
CA TYR A 750 -6.88 -20.35 -20.94
C TYR A 750 -5.82 -19.26 -20.91
N GLU A 751 -5.88 -18.36 -21.88
CA GLU A 751 -5.17 -17.08 -21.82
C GLU A 751 -6.02 -16.06 -21.04
N VAL A 752 -5.37 -15.30 -20.15
CA VAL A 752 -6.04 -14.32 -19.30
C VAL A 752 -6.31 -13.02 -20.07
N VAL A 753 -7.57 -12.58 -20.02
CA VAL A 753 -8.04 -11.31 -20.54
C VAL A 753 -8.59 -10.48 -19.38
N VAL A 754 -8.21 -9.22 -19.27
CA VAL A 754 -8.56 -8.37 -18.12
C VAL A 754 -9.23 -7.08 -18.54
N THR A 755 -10.18 -6.65 -17.72
CA THR A 755 -10.76 -5.31 -17.74
C THR A 755 -10.54 -4.64 -16.38
N THR A 756 -9.89 -3.47 -16.36
CA THR A 756 -9.45 -2.80 -15.11
C THR A 756 -10.12 -1.45 -14.93
N LEU A 757 -10.14 -0.96 -13.69
CA LEU A 757 -10.62 0.40 -13.37
C LEU A 757 -9.81 1.50 -14.06
N ALA A 758 -8.53 1.23 -14.35
CA ALA A 758 -7.63 2.15 -15.05
C ALA A 758 -7.69 2.03 -16.58
N GLY A 759 -8.82 1.60 -17.13
CA GLY A 759 -9.13 1.71 -18.56
C GLY A 759 -8.44 0.70 -19.48
N LEU A 760 -7.90 -0.41 -18.97
CA LEU A 760 -7.63 -1.57 -19.83
C LEU A 760 -8.96 -2.29 -20.05
N TYR A 761 -9.44 -2.42 -21.28
CA TYR A 761 -10.70 -3.11 -21.60
C TYR A 761 -10.43 -4.33 -22.46
N ARG A 762 -10.80 -5.51 -21.96
CA ARG A 762 -10.55 -6.81 -22.61
C ARG A 762 -9.11 -6.96 -23.13
N TYR A 763 -8.17 -6.51 -22.31
CA TYR A 763 -6.74 -6.54 -22.63
C TYR A 763 -6.18 -7.94 -22.44
N ARG A 764 -5.48 -8.45 -23.46
CA ARG A 764 -4.74 -9.71 -23.40
C ARG A 764 -3.45 -9.55 -22.62
N VAL A 765 -3.37 -10.24 -21.49
CA VAL A 765 -2.16 -10.29 -20.66
C VAL A 765 -1.05 -11.07 -21.38
N GLY A 766 -1.44 -12.13 -22.11
CA GLY A 766 -0.54 -13.10 -22.73
C GLY A 766 -0.11 -14.23 -21.80
N ASP A 767 -0.62 -14.30 -20.57
CA ASP A 767 -0.33 -15.41 -19.64
C ASP A 767 -1.34 -16.55 -19.86
N VAL A 768 -0.83 -17.78 -20.01
CA VAL A 768 -1.62 -19.01 -20.14
C VAL A 768 -1.67 -19.73 -18.79
N LEU A 769 -2.90 -20.02 -18.35
CA LEU A 769 -3.22 -20.63 -17.07
C LEU A 769 -3.99 -21.93 -17.27
N LYS A 770 -3.70 -22.94 -16.45
CA LYS A 770 -4.46 -24.19 -16.37
C LYS A 770 -5.33 -24.18 -15.12
N VAL A 771 -6.64 -24.40 -15.27
CA VAL A 771 -7.53 -24.53 -14.11
C VAL A 771 -7.24 -25.83 -13.39
N THR A 772 -6.87 -25.77 -12.11
CA THR A 772 -6.58 -26.95 -11.28
C THR A 772 -7.70 -27.28 -10.30
N GLY A 773 -8.51 -26.28 -9.92
CA GLY A 773 -9.56 -26.45 -8.95
C GLY A 773 -10.34 -25.16 -8.69
N PHE A 774 -11.05 -25.13 -7.57
CA PHE A 774 -11.77 -23.96 -7.08
C PHE A 774 -11.59 -23.88 -5.56
N TYR A 775 -11.37 -22.67 -5.06
CA TYR A 775 -11.50 -22.33 -3.65
C TYR A 775 -12.80 -21.54 -3.47
N ASN A 776 -13.76 -22.11 -2.75
CA ASN A 776 -15.14 -21.64 -2.76
C ASN A 776 -15.67 -21.53 -4.20
N LYS A 777 -16.09 -20.35 -4.66
CA LYS A 777 -16.50 -20.11 -6.05
C LYS A 777 -15.39 -19.52 -6.93
N SER A 778 -14.21 -19.21 -6.37
CA SER A 778 -13.11 -18.63 -7.14
C SER A 778 -12.19 -19.72 -7.71
N PRO A 779 -11.88 -19.71 -9.01
CA PRO A 779 -11.01 -20.71 -9.62
C PRO A 779 -9.55 -20.62 -9.14
N GLU A 780 -8.93 -21.79 -8.99
CA GLU A 780 -7.50 -21.99 -8.75
C GLU A 780 -6.81 -22.32 -10.09
N PHE A 781 -5.68 -21.65 -10.36
CA PHE A 781 -4.92 -21.86 -11.59
C PHE A 781 -3.45 -22.15 -11.35
N GLN A 782 -2.92 -23.09 -12.13
CA GLN A 782 -1.49 -23.28 -12.30
C GLN A 782 -1.00 -22.40 -13.45
N PHE A 783 0.08 -21.66 -13.22
CA PHE A 783 0.76 -20.89 -14.28
C PHE A 783 1.45 -21.85 -15.24
N VAL A 784 1.21 -21.70 -16.54
CA VAL A 784 1.80 -22.57 -17.57
C VAL A 784 2.94 -21.86 -18.27
N GLU A 785 2.63 -20.80 -19.01
CA GLU A 785 3.62 -20.04 -19.78
C GLU A 785 3.10 -18.65 -20.14
N ARG A 786 3.98 -17.81 -20.68
CA ARG A 786 3.57 -16.62 -21.40
C ARG A 786 3.58 -16.94 -22.89
N GLN A 787 2.44 -16.76 -23.56
CA GLN A 787 2.23 -17.11 -24.96
C GLN A 787 3.21 -16.35 -25.85
N ASN A 788 4.30 -16.99 -26.27
CA ASN A 788 5.25 -16.54 -27.28
C ASN A 788 6.04 -17.74 -27.82
N VAL A 789 6.26 -17.78 -29.14
CA VAL A 789 7.20 -18.73 -29.75
C VAL A 789 8.61 -18.36 -29.30
N VAL A 790 9.33 -19.32 -28.73
CA VAL A 790 10.67 -19.10 -28.14
C VAL A 790 11.75 -19.40 -29.17
N LEU A 791 11.64 -20.51 -29.91
CA LEU A 791 12.57 -20.85 -30.99
C LEU A 791 11.80 -21.25 -32.25
N SER A 792 12.30 -20.81 -33.40
CA SER A 792 11.79 -21.13 -34.72
C SER A 792 12.90 -20.88 -35.74
N ILE A 793 13.20 -21.84 -36.60
CA ILE A 793 14.14 -21.69 -37.74
C ILE A 793 13.38 -21.63 -39.05
N ASP A 794 12.36 -22.47 -39.21
CA ASP A 794 11.48 -22.53 -40.37
C ASP A 794 10.01 -22.69 -39.89
N LEU A 795 9.32 -23.78 -40.24
CA LEU A 795 7.94 -24.03 -39.80
C LEU A 795 7.85 -24.57 -38.36
N ASP A 796 8.97 -24.95 -37.76
CA ASP A 796 9.04 -25.35 -36.36
C ASP A 796 8.71 -24.18 -35.42
N LYS A 797 7.92 -24.47 -34.38
CA LYS A 797 7.59 -23.52 -33.33
C LYS A 797 7.77 -24.20 -31.99
N THR A 798 8.90 -23.95 -31.36
CA THR A 798 9.18 -24.46 -30.01
C THR A 798 8.78 -23.41 -28.98
N THR A 799 7.88 -23.81 -28.07
CA THR A 799 7.42 -22.97 -26.96
C THR A 799 8.39 -23.01 -25.78
N GLU A 800 8.18 -22.14 -24.79
CA GLU A 800 8.97 -22.16 -23.55
C GLU A 800 8.79 -23.48 -22.79
N VAL A 801 7.56 -24.02 -22.80
CA VAL A 801 7.22 -25.29 -22.16
C VAL A 801 7.92 -26.46 -22.81
N ASP A 802 7.97 -26.50 -24.15
CA ASP A 802 8.65 -27.58 -24.87
C ASP A 802 10.15 -27.57 -24.60
N LEU A 803 10.76 -26.37 -24.61
CA LEU A 803 12.17 -26.17 -24.26
C LEU A 803 12.47 -26.59 -22.82
N SER A 804 11.64 -26.16 -21.85
CA SER A 804 11.80 -26.52 -20.44
C SER A 804 11.66 -28.03 -20.20
N LYS A 805 10.70 -28.70 -20.86
CA LYS A 805 10.55 -30.16 -20.81
C LYS A 805 11.76 -30.89 -21.39
N ALA A 806 12.27 -30.43 -22.53
CA ALA A 806 13.44 -31.00 -23.17
C ALA A 806 14.68 -30.94 -22.25
N ILE A 807 14.92 -29.77 -21.65
CA ILE A 807 16.02 -29.56 -20.71
C ILE A 807 15.83 -30.37 -19.42
N THR A 808 14.60 -30.46 -18.91
CA THR A 808 14.29 -31.24 -17.71
C THR A 808 14.56 -32.73 -17.91
N LYS A 809 14.36 -33.27 -19.10
CA LYS A 809 14.73 -34.66 -19.41
C LYS A 809 16.24 -34.82 -19.57
N ALA A 810 16.89 -33.90 -20.28
CA ALA A 810 18.33 -33.98 -20.54
C ALA A 810 19.17 -33.82 -19.25
N LYS A 811 18.76 -32.94 -18.33
CA LYS A 811 19.49 -32.75 -17.06
C LYS A 811 19.52 -34.00 -16.17
N LEU A 812 18.58 -34.94 -16.32
CA LEU A 812 18.56 -36.19 -15.52
C LEU A 812 19.81 -37.05 -15.78
N VAL A 813 20.45 -36.91 -16.94
CA VAL A 813 21.71 -37.59 -17.26
C VAL A 813 22.87 -37.02 -16.43
N LEU A 814 22.80 -35.75 -16.04
CA LEU A 814 23.83 -35.07 -15.27
C LEU A 814 23.76 -35.36 -13.76
N GLU A 815 22.55 -35.68 -13.24
CA GLU A 815 22.32 -35.85 -11.80
C GLU A 815 23.20 -36.94 -11.14
N PRO A 816 23.38 -38.15 -11.73
CA PRO A 816 24.25 -39.19 -11.16
C PRO A 816 25.74 -38.81 -11.10
N LEU A 817 26.15 -37.87 -11.94
CA LEU A 817 27.53 -37.38 -12.00
C LEU A 817 27.81 -36.28 -10.96
N GLY A 818 26.80 -35.90 -10.19
CA GLY A 818 26.89 -34.77 -9.27
C GLY A 818 26.97 -33.42 -10.00
N ILE A 819 26.57 -33.35 -11.27
CA ILE A 819 26.57 -32.10 -12.05
C ILE A 819 25.18 -31.49 -12.00
N MET A 820 25.11 -30.19 -11.77
CA MET A 820 23.88 -29.43 -11.64
C MET A 820 23.81 -28.34 -12.70
N LEU A 821 22.68 -28.30 -13.43
CA LEU A 821 22.33 -27.17 -14.28
C LEU A 821 21.79 -26.03 -13.42
N THR A 822 22.51 -24.90 -13.36
CA THR A 822 22.10 -23.74 -12.55
C THR A 822 21.12 -22.85 -13.30
N THR A 823 21.35 -22.62 -14.59
CA THR A 823 20.51 -21.78 -15.45
C THR A 823 20.77 -22.08 -16.93
N TYR A 824 19.82 -21.72 -17.79
CA TYR A 824 19.96 -21.86 -19.23
C TYR A 824 19.34 -20.70 -20.01
N SER A 825 19.73 -20.58 -21.28
CA SER A 825 19.05 -19.76 -22.29
C SER A 825 19.22 -20.41 -23.67
N SER A 826 18.58 -19.85 -24.68
CA SER A 826 18.64 -20.35 -26.05
C SER A 826 18.61 -19.20 -27.07
N TYR A 827 18.93 -19.49 -28.32
CA TYR A 827 18.57 -18.64 -29.44
C TYR A 827 18.48 -19.46 -30.74
N ALA A 828 17.77 -18.92 -31.72
CA ALA A 828 17.70 -19.49 -33.07
C ALA A 828 18.84 -18.90 -33.92
N ASP A 829 19.81 -19.72 -34.29
CA ASP A 829 20.93 -19.31 -35.14
C ASP A 829 20.56 -19.51 -36.60
N ALA A 830 20.11 -18.42 -37.23
CA ALA A 830 19.81 -18.35 -38.65
C ALA A 830 21.01 -17.83 -39.47
N SER A 831 22.19 -17.63 -38.87
CA SER A 831 23.38 -17.18 -39.61
C SER A 831 23.97 -18.27 -40.52
N LEU A 832 23.59 -19.51 -40.27
CA LEU A 832 23.95 -20.69 -41.05
C LEU A 832 22.76 -21.20 -41.84
N THR A 833 23.03 -21.86 -42.97
CA THR A 833 22.01 -22.52 -43.78
C THR A 833 22.38 -23.99 -43.95
N PRO A 834 21.61 -24.94 -43.39
CA PRO A 834 20.38 -24.74 -42.61
C PRO A 834 20.66 -24.20 -41.19
N GLY A 835 19.75 -23.36 -40.67
CA GLY A 835 19.84 -22.79 -39.34
C GLY A 835 19.69 -23.83 -38.23
N ARG A 836 19.99 -23.47 -36.97
CA ARG A 836 19.93 -24.40 -35.83
C ARG A 836 19.46 -23.74 -34.54
N TYR A 837 19.08 -24.58 -33.59
CA TYR A 837 18.90 -24.15 -32.20
C TYR A 837 20.24 -24.16 -31.48
N VAL A 838 20.52 -23.11 -30.72
CA VAL A 838 21.67 -23.03 -29.84
C VAL A 838 21.18 -22.84 -28.41
N LEU A 839 21.66 -23.66 -27.49
CA LEU A 839 21.37 -23.55 -26.06
C LEU A 839 22.64 -23.22 -25.29
N PHE A 840 22.51 -22.36 -24.28
CA PHE A 840 23.55 -22.04 -23.31
C PHE A 840 23.21 -22.69 -21.98
N TRP A 841 24.11 -23.52 -21.44
CA TRP A 841 23.97 -24.15 -20.12
C TRP A 841 25.07 -23.67 -19.18
N GLU A 842 24.69 -23.18 -18.01
CA GLU A 842 25.61 -22.93 -16.91
C GLU A 842 25.58 -24.11 -15.93
N LEU A 843 26.73 -24.75 -15.71
CA LEU A 843 26.84 -25.99 -14.94
C LEU A 843 27.73 -25.80 -13.70
N LYS A 844 27.39 -26.49 -12.61
CA LYS A 844 28.12 -26.49 -11.33
C LYS A 844 28.24 -27.92 -10.76
N MET A 845 29.35 -28.23 -10.08
CA MET A 845 29.49 -29.48 -9.31
C MET A 845 28.74 -29.39 -7.97
N LYS A 846 28.02 -30.43 -7.58
CA LYS A 846 27.46 -30.54 -6.22
C LYS A 846 28.61 -30.60 -5.21
N GLY A 847 28.76 -29.57 -4.39
CA GLY A 847 29.80 -29.46 -3.36
C GLY A 847 31.13 -28.81 -3.79
N SER A 848 31.23 -28.22 -4.99
CA SER A 848 32.37 -27.35 -5.38
C SER A 848 31.94 -26.27 -6.37
N ASN A 849 32.64 -25.13 -6.36
CA ASN A 849 32.53 -24.10 -7.39
C ASN A 849 33.34 -24.41 -8.66
N ASP A 850 34.07 -25.52 -8.67
CA ASP A 850 34.87 -25.93 -9.81
C ASP A 850 33.99 -26.29 -11.01
N LEU A 851 34.53 -26.02 -12.19
CA LEU A 851 33.91 -26.40 -13.45
C LEU A 851 33.83 -27.94 -13.52
N PRO A 852 32.65 -28.54 -13.79
CA PRO A 852 32.55 -29.98 -13.95
C PRO A 852 33.41 -30.45 -15.12
N LYS A 853 34.05 -31.62 -14.99
CA LYS A 853 34.78 -32.23 -16.10
C LYS A 853 33.77 -32.68 -17.16
N LEU A 854 33.70 -31.96 -18.27
CA LEU A 854 32.73 -32.20 -19.33
C LEU A 854 33.14 -33.41 -20.18
N ASP A 855 32.40 -34.52 -20.07
CA ASP A 855 32.51 -35.65 -20.99
C ASP A 855 31.71 -35.35 -22.26
N ALA A 856 32.39 -35.28 -23.40
CA ALA A 856 31.77 -34.98 -24.68
C ALA A 856 30.61 -35.94 -25.03
N LYS A 857 30.72 -37.24 -24.73
CA LYS A 857 29.67 -38.20 -25.04
C LYS A 857 28.39 -37.93 -24.26
N ILE A 858 28.54 -37.56 -22.98
CA ILE A 858 27.41 -37.26 -22.10
C ILE A 858 26.73 -35.96 -22.53
N MET A 859 27.52 -34.96 -22.94
CA MET A 859 26.96 -33.70 -23.44
C MET A 859 26.27 -33.85 -24.79
N GLU A 860 26.80 -34.70 -25.68
CA GLU A 860 26.16 -35.08 -26.94
C GLU A 860 24.86 -35.87 -26.71
N GLU A 861 24.85 -36.78 -25.72
CA GLU A 861 23.63 -37.50 -25.30
C GLU A 861 22.55 -36.53 -24.77
N CYS A 862 22.94 -35.54 -23.96
CA CYS A 862 22.03 -34.48 -23.52
C CYS A 862 21.42 -33.72 -24.72
N CYS A 863 22.23 -33.42 -25.75
CA CYS A 863 21.74 -32.79 -26.98
C CYS A 863 20.71 -33.67 -27.71
N GLY A 864 20.99 -34.97 -27.82
CA GLY A 864 20.07 -35.94 -28.43
C GLY A 864 18.73 -36.02 -27.70
N ILE A 865 18.74 -36.14 -26.37
CA ILE A 865 17.53 -36.17 -25.53
C ILE A 865 16.69 -34.90 -25.69
N MET A 866 17.35 -33.74 -25.82
CA MET A 866 16.66 -32.48 -26.09
C MET A 866 15.98 -32.51 -27.47
N GLU A 867 16.69 -32.90 -28.52
CA GLU A 867 16.12 -33.02 -29.88
C GLU A 867 14.94 -34.01 -29.93
N GLU A 868 15.03 -35.14 -29.23
CA GLU A 868 13.94 -36.14 -29.15
C GLU A 868 12.67 -35.61 -28.48
N SER A 869 12.86 -34.69 -27.53
CA SER A 869 11.80 -34.12 -26.72
C SER A 869 11.01 -33.01 -27.41
N PHE A 870 11.53 -32.43 -28.50
CA PHE A 870 10.80 -31.46 -29.30
C PHE A 870 9.66 -32.09 -30.09
N ASP A 871 8.83 -31.22 -30.65
CA ASP A 871 7.62 -31.61 -31.38
C ASP A 871 7.94 -32.40 -32.67
N PHE A 872 6.90 -32.97 -33.27
CA PHE A 872 7.05 -33.72 -34.52
C PHE A 872 7.59 -32.85 -35.65
N THR A 873 7.20 -31.58 -35.70
CA THR A 873 7.60 -30.63 -36.74
C THR A 873 9.12 -30.42 -36.75
N TYR A 874 9.70 -30.10 -35.58
CA TYR A 874 11.13 -29.94 -35.41
C TYR A 874 11.89 -31.20 -35.83
N LYS A 875 11.47 -32.37 -35.33
CA LYS A 875 12.11 -33.66 -35.65
C LYS A 875 12.03 -34.00 -37.14
N SER A 876 10.90 -33.74 -37.78
CA SER A 876 10.71 -33.94 -39.22
C SER A 876 11.65 -33.04 -40.04
N LEU A 877 11.72 -31.75 -39.70
CA LEU A 877 12.60 -30.79 -40.37
C LEU A 877 14.08 -31.07 -40.12
N ARG A 878 14.44 -31.54 -38.92
CA ARG A 878 15.79 -31.99 -38.55
C ARG A 878 16.22 -33.23 -39.35
N LYS A 879 15.32 -34.20 -39.55
CA LYS A 879 15.54 -35.39 -40.39
C LYS A 879 15.59 -35.06 -41.88
N GLY A 880 14.77 -34.10 -42.32
CA GLY A 880 14.76 -33.57 -43.68
C GLY A 880 15.95 -32.66 -44.03
N GLY A 881 16.83 -32.37 -43.06
CA GLY A 881 18.00 -31.51 -43.27
C GLY A 881 17.67 -30.02 -43.42
N VAL A 882 16.46 -29.60 -43.03
CA VAL A 882 16.02 -28.18 -43.03
C VAL A 882 16.49 -27.45 -41.77
N ILE A 883 16.65 -28.19 -40.66
CA ILE A 883 17.26 -27.71 -39.41
C ILE A 883 18.56 -28.48 -39.18
N SER A 884 19.64 -27.75 -38.88
CA SER A 884 20.94 -28.31 -38.50
C SER A 884 20.93 -28.87 -37.07
N ALA A 885 21.95 -29.67 -36.71
CA ALA A 885 22.08 -30.22 -35.37
C ALA A 885 22.01 -29.14 -34.27
N LEU A 886 21.21 -29.41 -33.24
CA LEU A 886 21.19 -28.61 -32.02
C LEU A 886 22.59 -28.47 -31.45
N GLU A 887 22.95 -27.24 -31.09
CA GLU A 887 24.22 -26.88 -30.49
C GLU A 887 24.02 -26.57 -29.00
N LEU A 888 24.81 -27.20 -28.15
CA LEU A 888 24.87 -26.92 -26.71
C LEU A 888 26.20 -26.26 -26.38
N ARG A 889 26.14 -25.04 -25.88
CA ARG A 889 27.28 -24.26 -25.37
C ARG A 889 27.25 -24.28 -23.86
N VAL A 890 28.27 -24.84 -23.25
CA VAL A 890 28.45 -24.76 -21.79
C VAL A 890 29.21 -23.47 -21.49
N VAL A 891 28.76 -22.73 -20.49
CA VAL A 891 29.39 -21.48 -20.03
C VAL A 891 29.91 -21.61 -18.59
N LYS A 892 30.92 -20.80 -18.25
CA LYS A 892 31.47 -20.72 -16.89
C LYS A 892 30.40 -20.30 -15.88
N HIS A 893 30.53 -20.76 -14.64
CA HIS A 893 29.68 -20.30 -13.55
C HIS A 893 29.79 -18.77 -13.37
N GLY A 894 28.66 -18.09 -13.21
CA GLY A 894 28.56 -16.62 -13.13
C GLY A 894 28.40 -15.90 -14.47
N THR A 895 28.43 -16.60 -15.61
CA THR A 895 28.21 -15.96 -16.93
C THR A 895 26.80 -15.37 -17.03
N PHE A 896 25.80 -16.04 -16.46
CA PHE A 896 24.43 -15.52 -16.46
C PHE A 896 24.22 -14.37 -15.47
N ASP A 897 25.08 -14.22 -14.46
CA ASP A 897 25.11 -13.02 -13.61
C ASP A 897 25.68 -11.82 -14.38
N GLU A 898 26.75 -12.03 -15.16
CA GLU A 898 27.26 -11.02 -16.11
C GLU A 898 26.19 -10.63 -17.14
N LEU A 899 25.39 -11.59 -17.63
CA LEU A 899 24.25 -11.32 -18.50
C LEU A 899 23.17 -10.50 -17.80
N MET A 900 22.87 -10.80 -16.53
CA MET A 900 21.95 -10.02 -15.73
C MET A 900 22.46 -8.58 -15.58
N ASP A 901 23.73 -8.40 -15.28
CA ASP A 901 24.37 -7.09 -15.13
C ASP A 901 24.36 -6.28 -16.43
N PHE A 902 24.59 -6.95 -17.56
CA PHE A 902 24.41 -6.35 -18.87
C PHE A 902 23.00 -5.78 -19.05
N TYR A 903 21.95 -6.57 -18.79
CA TYR A 903 20.58 -6.06 -18.90
C TYR A 903 20.27 -4.98 -17.88
N VAL A 904 20.76 -5.10 -16.65
CA VAL A 904 20.59 -4.06 -15.60
C VAL A 904 21.24 -2.75 -16.03
N SER A 905 22.45 -2.80 -16.62
CA SER A 905 23.17 -1.64 -17.16
C SER A 905 22.41 -0.97 -18.33
N LYS A 906 21.64 -1.76 -19.09
CA LYS A 906 20.77 -1.29 -20.19
C LYS A 906 19.39 -0.83 -19.71
N GLY A 907 19.13 -0.79 -18.41
CA GLY A 907 17.89 -0.28 -17.84
C GLY A 907 16.92 -1.33 -17.30
N ALA A 908 17.22 -2.63 -17.35
CA ALA A 908 16.39 -3.66 -16.72
C ALA A 908 16.44 -3.59 -15.18
N SER A 909 15.36 -4.01 -14.51
CA SER A 909 15.27 -4.05 -13.05
C SER A 909 15.80 -5.35 -12.47
N ILE A 910 16.65 -5.27 -11.43
CA ILE A 910 17.14 -6.45 -10.72
C ILE A 910 15.97 -7.18 -10.02
N SER A 911 15.03 -6.46 -9.40
CA SER A 911 13.89 -7.05 -8.69
C SER A 911 12.86 -7.70 -9.60
N GLN A 912 12.95 -7.47 -10.91
CA GLN A 912 12.04 -8.04 -11.89
C GLN A 912 12.77 -8.82 -13.00
N TYR A 913 14.07 -9.03 -12.86
CA TYR A 913 14.86 -9.71 -13.87
C TYR A 913 14.47 -11.18 -13.93
N LYS A 914 14.09 -11.61 -15.13
CA LYS A 914 13.89 -13.01 -15.49
C LYS A 914 14.91 -13.33 -16.58
N PRO A 915 15.74 -14.38 -16.42
CA PRO A 915 16.62 -14.79 -17.49
C PRO A 915 15.78 -15.08 -18.74
N PRO A 916 16.12 -14.48 -19.89
CA PRO A 916 15.37 -14.72 -21.11
C PRO A 916 15.58 -16.19 -21.53
N CYS A 917 14.49 -16.94 -21.69
CA CYS A 917 14.57 -18.31 -22.19
C CYS A 917 15.09 -18.36 -23.65
N CYS A 918 14.83 -17.31 -24.43
CA CYS A 918 15.43 -17.09 -25.74
C CYS A 918 15.98 -15.66 -25.88
N LEU A 919 17.21 -15.55 -26.38
CA LEU A 919 17.93 -14.31 -26.64
C LEU A 919 17.60 -13.80 -28.03
N LYS A 920 17.21 -12.52 -28.09
CA LYS A 920 17.06 -11.77 -29.35
C LYS A 920 18.19 -10.77 -29.60
N SER A 921 18.96 -10.44 -28.56
CA SER A 921 20.04 -9.45 -28.63
C SER A 921 21.35 -10.12 -29.03
N GLU A 922 21.95 -9.66 -30.14
CA GLU A 922 23.29 -10.12 -30.56
C GLU A 922 24.36 -9.80 -29.51
N GLU A 923 24.25 -8.66 -28.82
CA GLU A 923 25.19 -8.27 -27.75
C GLU A 923 25.14 -9.26 -26.58
N ALA A 924 23.94 -9.71 -26.22
CA ALA A 924 23.74 -10.71 -25.17
C ALA A 924 24.30 -12.09 -25.58
N VAL A 925 24.11 -12.50 -26.83
CA VAL A 925 24.70 -13.74 -27.38
C VAL A 925 26.23 -13.67 -27.38
N LYS A 926 26.81 -12.52 -27.77
CA LYS A 926 28.26 -12.29 -27.72
C LYS A 926 28.80 -12.40 -26.29
N LEU A 927 28.10 -11.83 -25.31
CA LEU A 927 28.49 -11.92 -23.90
C LEU A 927 28.51 -13.38 -23.40
N LEU A 928 27.47 -14.16 -23.69
CA LEU A 928 27.46 -15.58 -23.30
C LEU A 928 28.55 -16.39 -24.00
N ASN A 929 28.86 -16.07 -25.26
CA ASN A 929 29.96 -16.72 -25.99
C ASN A 929 31.34 -16.41 -25.38
N LEU A 930 31.54 -15.25 -24.75
CA LEU A 930 32.80 -14.93 -24.04
C LEU A 930 33.00 -15.81 -22.81
N GLY A 931 31.91 -16.25 -22.17
CA GLY A 931 31.93 -17.17 -21.03
C GLY A 931 31.98 -18.66 -21.41
N MET A 932 32.06 -18.99 -22.70
CA MET A 932 31.95 -20.37 -23.17
C MET A 932 33.16 -21.22 -22.79
N VAL A 933 32.90 -22.40 -22.25
CA VAL A 933 33.91 -23.39 -21.82
C VAL A 933 33.89 -24.66 -22.67
N GLY A 934 32.80 -24.92 -23.41
CA GLY A 934 32.70 -26.05 -24.32
C GLY A 934 31.51 -25.94 -25.26
N THR A 935 31.59 -26.61 -26.40
CA THR A 935 30.55 -26.68 -27.42
C THR A 935 30.32 -28.11 -27.83
N PHE A 936 29.07 -28.54 -27.88
CA PHE A 936 28.65 -29.90 -28.19
C PHE A 936 27.50 -29.85 -29.18
N PHE A 937 27.33 -30.91 -29.95
CA PHE A 937 26.28 -30.99 -30.96
C PHE A 937 25.49 -32.26 -30.77
N SER A 938 24.20 -32.23 -31.10
CA SER A 938 23.41 -33.46 -31.18
C SER A 938 24.06 -34.43 -32.18
N PRO A 939 24.28 -35.70 -31.81
CA PRO A 939 24.80 -36.70 -32.72
C PRO A 939 23.86 -36.85 -33.92
N LYS A 940 24.38 -37.33 -35.07
CA LYS A 940 23.55 -37.54 -36.28
C LYS A 940 22.46 -38.58 -35.99
N THR A 941 21.28 -38.08 -35.63
CA THR A 941 19.96 -38.71 -35.52
C THR A 941 19.92 -40.22 -35.32
N MET A 942 19.60 -40.66 -34.09
CA MET A 942 18.77 -41.85 -33.85
C MET A 942 17.30 -41.43 -34.00
N PHE A 943 16.74 -41.42 -35.22
CA PHE A 943 15.29 -41.26 -35.43
C PHE A 943 14.73 -42.23 -36.47
#